data_AF-A0A6A5KN33-F1
#
_entry.id   AF-A0A6A5KN33-F1
#
_cell.length_a   1.000
_cell.length_b   1.000
_cell.length_c   1.000
_cell.angle_alpha   90.00
_cell.angle_beta   90.00
_cell.angle_gamma   90.00
#
_symmetry.space_group_name_H-M   'P 1'
#
loop_
_entity.id
_entity.type
_entity.pdbx_description
1 polymer ?
#
loop_
_entity_poly.entity_id
_entity_poly.type
_entity_poly.pdbx_seq_one_letter_code
_entity_poly.pdbx_strand_id
1 'polypeptide(L)'
;MSRDPTTDESSLPSVFQMQWQANPDPAALPFPRDAPPFPLTAIDWQQLSLTDAEFTPHSWENLQQLISANRLEDLKRWPSALKAYLAWTAHVKERYGSVLAYLLDQRLRWEPLEDETGALRFHVRNAVPFADPSDFRILRNDWSYAFEPGIRHFVVWLKQRLPVDEKGALSEDGRAMVEAFVKSEFCNGGREVEPESRVLWFKNTTDLQSDPQTMADLIRDSAFGHCVRLVTGRKYLQYPEEKDPEIWKKYVSHEKSGHAAYHGDTEAPENRNEIDALTQAHGVRSREQGDNSETSSRTMGEGVNEASGVMVDPEKGMDIHVVDWYGPDDPQNPKNWSRAKRYFVTFEIVLLTFSVYIGSAIYTPGLRGVMQEFGVAQVPATLGLTLYVAGYGLGPLIWSPMSEIPQIGRLWVYIGTLLIFVLLQLPTVFAVNIGMLFAFRFLTGFFGSPALATGGASIADMYRPKKQVYGLAVWGIGAVCGPVLGPLVGGFAVMARGWTWTIWELMWLSGFCLVFLFFFFPETSSTNILHRRTARLRKLTGDDRLTCEADMMAAQMTPKDIVFTSLVKPITLNFTEPIVFLLNLYIALIYGLLYIWFESFPLVFTEIYGFNLGLEGVAFLGILVGTLISVVALFSWNYWYLEKQFDENGNVEPEKRLIPAMVGSFFVPICLFWFGWSSRPDVHWIVPIIGSSFFGIASFTLFQAVLPYLSDAYPTSVASVLAGNDLMRSSFGAGFPLFANAMFKNLGIAWASSTLAFLGVAFIPIPFALYKWGRQIRQRSKNARKDI
;
A
#
# COMPACT_ATOMS: atom_id res chain seq x y z
N MET A 1 42.51 -16.54 -14.11
CA MET A 1 42.43 -16.86 -15.56
C MET A 1 41.86 -15.64 -16.25
N SER A 2 42.70 -14.89 -16.97
CA SER A 2 42.27 -13.77 -17.80
C SER A 2 41.37 -14.31 -18.91
N ARG A 3 40.05 -14.14 -18.78
CA ARG A 3 39.14 -14.35 -19.89
C ARG A 3 39.46 -13.26 -20.90
N ASP A 4 40.10 -13.64 -22.00
CA ASP A 4 40.17 -12.79 -23.18
C ASP A 4 38.72 -12.64 -23.69
N PRO A 5 38.07 -11.48 -23.51
CA PRO A 5 36.62 -11.44 -23.60
C PRO A 5 36.23 -11.25 -25.06
N THR A 6 36.01 -12.37 -25.75
CA THR A 6 35.43 -12.40 -27.10
C THR A 6 34.19 -11.51 -27.14
N THR A 7 34.22 -10.47 -27.98
CA THR A 7 33.09 -9.56 -28.19
C THR A 7 31.90 -10.38 -28.67
N ASP A 8 30.76 -10.24 -28.00
CA ASP A 8 29.51 -10.89 -28.40
C ASP A 8 28.89 -10.15 -29.58
N GLU A 9 29.31 -10.51 -30.80
CA GLU A 9 28.87 -9.87 -32.04
C GLU A 9 27.34 -9.93 -32.22
N SER A 10 26.69 -11.00 -31.73
CA SER A 10 25.24 -11.19 -31.84
C SER A 10 24.43 -10.16 -31.03
N SER A 11 25.02 -9.61 -29.95
CA SER A 11 24.37 -8.63 -29.09
C SER A 11 24.79 -7.19 -29.40
N LEU A 12 25.64 -6.98 -30.41
CA LEU A 12 26.00 -5.64 -30.85
C LEU A 12 24.77 -4.94 -31.45
N PRO A 13 24.42 -3.71 -31.01
CA PRO A 13 23.24 -2.99 -31.49
C PRO A 13 23.14 -2.89 -33.01
N SER A 14 24.25 -2.63 -33.71
CA SER A 14 24.27 -2.51 -35.18
C SER A 14 23.95 -3.83 -35.89
N VAL A 15 24.51 -4.94 -35.39
CA VAL A 15 24.26 -6.29 -35.92
C VAL A 15 22.83 -6.71 -35.61
N PHE A 16 22.38 -6.48 -34.39
CA PHE A 16 21.02 -6.78 -33.95
C PHE A 16 19.98 -5.99 -34.75
N GLN A 17 20.20 -4.69 -34.97
CA GLN A 17 19.31 -3.85 -35.76
C GLN A 17 19.23 -4.32 -37.22
N MET A 18 20.36 -4.71 -37.83
CA MET A 18 20.38 -5.25 -39.19
C MET A 18 19.61 -6.58 -39.29
N GLN A 19 19.78 -7.48 -38.31
CA GLN A 19 19.03 -8.73 -38.24
C GLN A 19 17.53 -8.49 -38.00
N TRP A 20 17.19 -7.53 -37.15
CA TRP A 20 15.80 -7.15 -36.86
C TRP A 20 15.10 -6.59 -38.10
N GLN A 21 15.79 -5.76 -38.90
CA GLN A 21 15.25 -5.24 -40.16
C GLN A 21 15.00 -6.32 -41.21
N ALA A 22 15.74 -7.43 -41.15
CA ALA A 22 15.55 -8.58 -42.04
C ALA A 22 14.44 -9.54 -41.58
N ASN A 23 13.80 -9.28 -40.42
CA ASN A 23 12.67 -10.06 -39.92
C ASN A 23 11.45 -9.90 -40.85
N PRO A 24 10.73 -10.97 -41.23
CA PRO A 24 9.54 -10.89 -42.09
C PRO A 24 8.42 -9.99 -41.57
N ASP A 25 8.34 -9.74 -40.25
CA ASP A 25 7.45 -8.72 -39.66
C ASP A 25 8.21 -7.84 -38.65
N PRO A 26 8.97 -6.85 -39.13
CA PRO A 26 9.74 -5.95 -38.27
C PRO A 26 8.84 -4.90 -37.57
N ALA A 27 7.55 -4.85 -37.94
CA ALA A 27 6.56 -3.97 -37.36
C ALA A 27 5.84 -4.60 -36.15
N ALA A 28 5.88 -5.93 -36.01
CA ALA A 28 5.39 -6.62 -34.82
C ALA A 28 6.19 -6.25 -33.56
N LEU A 29 5.50 -6.20 -32.42
CA LEU A 29 6.16 -6.04 -31.14
C LEU A 29 6.97 -7.32 -30.82
N PRO A 30 8.21 -7.19 -30.32
CA PRO A 30 9.05 -8.33 -29.93
C PRO A 30 8.51 -9.12 -28.73
N PHE A 31 7.43 -8.65 -28.11
CA PHE A 31 6.80 -9.23 -26.93
C PHE A 31 5.28 -9.01 -27.01
N PRO A 32 4.49 -9.81 -26.26
CA PRO A 32 3.05 -9.60 -26.15
C PRO A 32 2.75 -8.18 -25.67
N ARG A 33 1.82 -7.50 -26.33
CA ARG A 33 1.41 -6.12 -25.99
C ARG A 33 0.97 -6.02 -24.52
N ASP A 34 0.36 -7.07 -24.00
CA ASP A 34 -0.24 -7.10 -22.66
C ASP A 34 0.78 -7.46 -21.56
N ALA A 35 2.00 -7.87 -21.94
CA ALA A 35 3.03 -8.34 -21.02
C ALA A 35 4.45 -7.98 -21.52
N PRO A 36 4.81 -6.69 -21.61
CA PRO A 36 6.16 -6.31 -21.97
C PRO A 36 7.15 -6.74 -20.87
N PRO A 37 8.36 -7.21 -21.23
CA PRO A 37 9.39 -7.67 -20.27
C PRO A 37 9.97 -6.54 -19.39
N PHE A 38 9.54 -5.31 -19.60
CA PHE A 38 9.90 -4.13 -18.81
C PHE A 38 8.80 -3.06 -18.96
N PRO A 39 8.66 -2.14 -17.99
CA PRO A 39 7.66 -1.09 -18.05
C PRO A 39 7.90 -0.17 -19.25
N LEU A 40 6.83 0.13 -19.98
CA LEU A 40 6.77 1.11 -21.06
C LEU A 40 5.85 2.26 -20.62
N THR A 41 6.25 3.49 -20.93
CA THR A 41 5.47 4.69 -20.62
C THR A 41 4.30 4.87 -21.60
N ALA A 42 3.35 5.75 -21.29
CA ALA A 42 2.28 6.11 -22.23
C ALA A 42 2.84 6.70 -23.53
N ILE A 43 3.96 7.43 -23.45
CA ILE A 43 4.67 7.99 -24.60
C ILE A 43 5.26 6.87 -25.46
N ASP A 44 5.88 5.85 -24.84
CA ASP A 44 6.40 4.68 -25.55
C ASP A 44 5.27 3.96 -26.29
N TRP A 45 4.11 3.77 -25.64
CA TRP A 45 2.95 3.13 -26.26
C TRP A 45 2.36 3.94 -27.42
N GLN A 46 2.25 5.25 -27.25
CA GLN A 46 1.81 6.15 -28.32
C GLN A 46 2.77 6.06 -29.50
N GLN A 47 4.08 6.10 -29.25
CA GLN A 47 5.09 6.02 -30.30
C GLN A 47 5.10 4.66 -31.01
N LEU A 48 4.87 3.57 -30.28
CA LEU A 48 4.75 2.21 -30.85
C LEU A 48 3.50 2.03 -31.73
N SER A 49 2.49 2.90 -31.58
CA SER A 49 1.28 2.90 -32.41
C SER A 49 1.43 3.67 -33.73
N LEU A 50 2.50 4.46 -33.88
CA LEU A 50 2.81 5.21 -35.09
C LEU A 50 3.65 4.37 -36.06
N THR A 51 3.51 4.66 -37.35
CA THR A 51 4.46 4.24 -38.39
C THR A 51 5.57 5.28 -38.56
N ASP A 52 6.72 4.87 -39.12
CA ASP A 52 7.81 5.82 -39.41
C ASP A 52 7.37 6.93 -40.38
N ALA A 53 6.37 6.68 -41.24
CA ALA A 53 5.82 7.70 -42.15
C ALA A 53 4.99 8.79 -41.44
N GLU A 54 4.43 8.46 -40.27
CA GLU A 54 3.63 9.37 -39.44
C GLU A 54 4.48 10.10 -38.39
N PHE A 55 5.78 9.80 -38.33
CA PHE A 55 6.69 10.33 -37.32
C PHE A 55 7.61 11.42 -37.90
N THR A 56 7.63 12.58 -37.25
CA THR A 56 8.52 13.70 -37.61
C THR A 56 9.79 13.66 -36.75
N PRO A 57 11.01 13.66 -37.34
CA PRO A 57 12.25 13.72 -36.57
C PRO A 57 12.41 15.06 -35.87
N HIS A 58 13.17 15.08 -34.78
CA HIS A 58 13.53 16.29 -34.06
C HIS A 58 14.50 17.12 -34.91
N SER A 59 14.08 18.35 -35.23
CA SER A 59 14.93 19.36 -35.85
C SER A 59 15.90 19.95 -34.84
N TRP A 60 16.96 20.61 -35.33
CA TRP A 60 17.95 21.26 -34.45
C TRP A 60 17.30 22.30 -33.51
N GLU A 61 16.38 23.11 -34.02
CA GLU A 61 15.64 24.12 -33.24
C GLU A 61 14.76 23.46 -32.16
N ASN A 62 14.08 22.35 -32.50
CA ASN A 62 13.30 21.60 -31.53
C ASN A 62 14.18 21.03 -30.41
N LEU A 63 15.37 20.51 -30.73
CA LEU A 63 16.31 20.01 -29.73
C LEU A 63 16.80 21.11 -28.80
N GLN A 64 17.11 22.30 -29.34
CA GLN A 64 17.48 23.46 -28.52
C GLN A 64 16.37 23.78 -27.51
N GLN A 65 15.11 23.83 -27.98
CA GLN A 65 13.95 24.11 -27.13
C GLN A 65 13.72 23.05 -26.05
N LEU A 66 13.76 21.76 -26.42
CA LEU A 66 13.54 20.65 -25.48
C LEU A 66 14.61 20.60 -24.40
N ILE A 67 15.88 20.78 -24.77
CA ILE A 67 16.99 20.77 -23.83
C ILE A 67 16.96 22.02 -22.94
N SER A 68 16.71 23.20 -23.49
CA SER A 68 16.63 24.44 -22.68
C SER A 68 15.45 24.43 -21.71
N ALA A 69 14.34 23.78 -22.09
CA ALA A 69 13.16 23.62 -21.24
C ALA A 69 13.24 22.42 -20.30
N ASN A 70 14.34 21.66 -20.30
CA ASN A 70 14.53 20.43 -19.52
C ASN A 70 13.42 19.39 -19.74
N ARG A 71 12.87 19.30 -20.96
CA ARG A 71 11.82 18.35 -21.38
C ARG A 71 12.45 17.15 -22.10
N LEU A 72 13.38 16.48 -21.44
CA LEU A 72 14.15 15.38 -22.05
C LEU A 72 13.31 14.13 -22.31
N GLU A 73 12.20 13.98 -21.59
CA GLU A 73 11.19 12.93 -21.74
C GLU A 73 10.48 12.98 -23.10
N ASP A 74 10.50 14.12 -23.78
CA ASP A 74 9.90 14.29 -25.12
C ASP A 74 10.84 13.87 -26.26
N LEU A 75 12.08 13.47 -25.96
CA LEU A 75 13.02 12.95 -26.96
C LEU A 75 12.60 11.53 -27.39
N LYS A 76 12.13 11.41 -28.62
CA LYS A 76 11.56 10.19 -29.18
C LYS A 76 12.48 9.56 -30.21
N ARG A 77 12.36 8.24 -30.36
CA ARG A 77 13.06 7.45 -31.40
C ARG A 77 12.19 7.33 -32.64
N TRP A 78 12.73 6.81 -33.73
CA TRP A 78 11.88 6.35 -34.82
C TRP A 78 11.04 5.17 -34.30
N PRO A 79 9.73 5.07 -34.60
CA PRO A 79 8.91 3.95 -34.15
C PRO A 79 9.55 2.57 -34.44
N SER A 80 10.13 2.38 -35.62
CA SER A 80 10.87 1.14 -35.96
C SER A 80 12.13 0.93 -35.10
N ALA A 81 12.90 1.99 -34.86
CA ALA A 81 14.09 1.95 -34.01
C ALA A 81 13.73 1.70 -32.54
N LEU A 82 12.59 2.20 -32.05
CA LEU A 82 12.07 1.89 -30.73
C LEU A 82 11.76 0.40 -30.62
N LYS A 83 11.03 -0.19 -31.57
CA LYS A 83 10.73 -1.64 -31.57
C LYS A 83 12.01 -2.48 -31.53
N ALA A 84 12.99 -2.15 -32.37
CA ALA A 84 14.28 -2.82 -32.39
C ALA A 84 15.07 -2.65 -31.08
N TYR A 85 15.05 -1.45 -30.47
CA TYR A 85 15.68 -1.18 -29.18
C TYR A 85 15.04 -2.00 -28.05
N LEU A 86 13.72 -2.12 -28.04
CA LEU A 86 13.01 -2.88 -27.02
C LEU A 86 13.26 -4.39 -27.18
N ALA A 87 13.30 -4.89 -28.42
CA ALA A 87 13.70 -6.26 -28.73
C ALA A 87 15.12 -6.55 -28.22
N TRP A 88 16.06 -5.66 -28.53
CA TRP A 88 17.44 -5.75 -28.09
C TRP A 88 17.57 -5.69 -26.57
N THR A 89 16.81 -4.82 -25.91
CA THR A 89 16.80 -4.70 -24.45
C THR A 89 16.34 -6.00 -23.79
N ALA A 90 15.32 -6.66 -24.34
CA ALA A 90 14.84 -7.96 -23.85
C ALA A 90 15.93 -9.03 -23.99
N HIS A 91 16.53 -9.15 -25.18
CA HIS A 91 17.63 -10.07 -25.47
C HIS A 91 18.84 -9.86 -24.53
N VAL A 92 19.26 -8.60 -24.34
CA VAL A 92 20.40 -8.27 -23.47
C VAL A 92 20.10 -8.55 -22.00
N LYS A 93 18.88 -8.26 -21.52
CA LYS A 93 18.50 -8.57 -20.14
C LYS A 93 18.47 -10.06 -19.87
N GLU A 94 17.99 -10.87 -20.82
CA GLU A 94 18.00 -12.32 -20.71
C GLU A 94 19.43 -12.88 -20.60
N ARG A 95 20.36 -12.34 -21.41
CA ARG A 95 21.72 -12.86 -21.50
C ARG A 95 22.70 -12.33 -20.45
N TYR A 96 22.57 -11.05 -20.08
CA TYR A 96 23.50 -10.34 -19.19
C TYR A 96 22.87 -9.92 -17.85
N GLY A 97 21.58 -10.20 -17.64
CA GLY A 97 20.81 -9.78 -16.46
C GLY A 97 20.39 -8.31 -16.48
N SER A 98 21.21 -7.42 -17.04
CA SER A 98 20.86 -6.00 -17.25
C SER A 98 21.60 -5.37 -18.43
N VAL A 99 21.05 -4.29 -18.98
CA VAL A 99 21.72 -3.48 -20.00
C VAL A 99 23.01 -2.87 -19.45
N LEU A 100 23.04 -2.49 -18.18
CA LEU A 100 24.23 -1.92 -17.56
C LEU A 100 25.36 -2.95 -17.43
N ALA A 101 25.04 -4.20 -17.08
CA ALA A 101 26.01 -5.28 -17.06
C ALA A 101 26.59 -5.54 -18.45
N TYR A 102 25.76 -5.56 -19.50
CA TYR A 102 26.23 -5.63 -20.88
C TYR A 102 27.12 -4.45 -21.26
N LEU A 103 26.75 -3.22 -20.89
CA LEU A 103 27.56 -2.04 -21.19
C LEU A 103 28.93 -2.13 -20.51
N LEU A 104 28.99 -2.50 -19.23
CA LEU A 104 30.24 -2.67 -18.50
C LEU A 104 31.12 -3.77 -19.10
N ASP A 105 30.52 -4.92 -19.41
CA ASP A 105 31.23 -6.10 -19.92
C ASP A 105 31.64 -5.96 -21.39
N GLN A 106 30.78 -5.45 -22.27
CA GLN A 106 30.97 -5.51 -23.73
C GLN A 106 31.34 -4.17 -24.38
N ARG A 107 30.97 -3.02 -23.78
CA ARG A 107 31.17 -1.69 -24.39
C ARG A 107 32.22 -0.84 -23.69
N LEU A 108 32.13 -0.74 -22.36
CA LEU A 108 33.01 0.09 -21.54
C LEU A 108 34.27 -0.66 -21.10
N ARG A 109 34.16 -1.99 -20.91
CA ARG A 109 35.22 -2.85 -20.37
C ARG A 109 35.69 -2.35 -19.00
N TRP A 110 34.72 -2.02 -18.13
CA TRP A 110 34.96 -1.49 -16.78
C TRP A 110 34.48 -2.49 -15.74
N GLU A 111 35.37 -2.84 -14.80
CA GLU A 111 35.04 -3.72 -13.68
C GLU A 111 34.61 -2.88 -12.47
N PRO A 112 33.39 -3.10 -11.93
CA PRO A 112 32.92 -2.40 -10.74
C PRO A 112 33.62 -2.93 -9.48
N LEU A 113 33.79 -2.04 -8.50
CA LEU A 113 34.28 -2.38 -7.16
C LEU A 113 33.13 -2.91 -6.30
N GLU A 114 33.36 -3.99 -5.55
CA GLU A 114 32.41 -4.49 -4.56
C GLU A 114 32.40 -3.55 -3.33
N ASP A 115 31.23 -3.02 -2.98
CA ASP A 115 30.98 -2.17 -1.80
C ASP A 115 29.62 -2.53 -1.20
N GLU A 116 29.52 -2.48 0.14
CA GLU A 116 28.32 -2.84 0.91
C GLU A 116 27.14 -1.86 0.68
N THR A 117 27.42 -0.71 0.08
CA THR A 117 26.43 0.35 -0.21
C THR A 117 25.61 0.13 -1.48
N GLY A 118 26.00 -0.83 -2.34
CA GLY A 118 25.34 -1.11 -3.63
C GLY A 118 25.56 -0.03 -4.70
N ALA A 119 26.40 0.98 -4.47
CA ALA A 119 26.73 2.02 -5.44
C ALA A 119 27.87 1.59 -6.38
N LEU A 120 27.69 1.74 -7.70
CA LEU A 120 28.75 1.46 -8.67
C LEU A 120 29.94 2.41 -8.51
N ARG A 121 31.11 1.85 -8.25
CA ARG A 121 32.40 2.56 -8.19
C ARG A 121 33.43 1.84 -9.06
N PHE A 122 34.41 2.58 -9.56
CA PHE A 122 35.46 2.07 -10.45
C PHE A 122 36.82 2.58 -10.00
N HIS A 123 37.88 1.86 -10.37
CA HIS A 123 39.24 2.40 -10.24
C HIS A 123 39.44 3.59 -11.21
N VAL A 124 39.74 4.75 -10.62
CA VAL A 124 40.01 6.01 -11.33
C VAL A 124 41.49 6.35 -11.23
N ARG A 125 42.08 6.84 -12.32
CA ARG A 125 43.48 7.29 -12.36
C ARG A 125 43.63 8.71 -11.84
N ASN A 126 42.65 9.56 -12.10
CA ASN A 126 42.62 10.92 -11.60
C ASN A 126 41.36 11.15 -10.76
N ALA A 127 41.45 11.96 -9.70
CA ALA A 127 40.31 12.34 -8.88
C ALA A 127 39.46 13.44 -9.50
N VAL A 128 39.99 14.20 -10.46
CA VAL A 128 39.28 15.28 -11.17
C VAL A 128 38.50 14.71 -12.37
N PRO A 129 37.18 14.92 -12.46
CA PRO A 129 36.36 14.57 -13.63
C PRO A 129 36.97 15.02 -14.96
N PHE A 130 36.94 14.13 -15.96
CA PHE A 130 37.44 14.35 -17.33
C PHE A 130 38.96 14.61 -17.47
N ALA A 131 39.73 14.61 -16.38
CA ALA A 131 41.16 14.94 -16.44
C ALA A 131 42.04 13.84 -17.06
N ASP A 132 41.62 12.57 -17.01
CA ASP A 132 42.33 11.44 -17.60
C ASP A 132 41.46 10.73 -18.67
N PRO A 133 41.94 10.59 -19.93
CA PRO A 133 41.22 9.90 -21.00
C PRO A 133 40.88 8.43 -20.74
N SER A 134 41.50 7.79 -19.74
CA SER A 134 41.20 6.41 -19.33
C SER A 134 40.03 6.29 -18.35
N ASP A 135 39.56 7.41 -17.79
CA ASP A 135 38.46 7.46 -16.82
C ASP A 135 37.11 7.85 -17.43
N PHE A 136 37.08 8.14 -18.74
CA PHE A 136 35.85 8.33 -19.50
C PHE A 136 35.90 7.63 -20.87
N ARG A 137 34.73 7.43 -21.47
CA ARG A 137 34.58 6.88 -22.83
C ARG A 137 33.53 7.69 -23.58
N ILE A 138 33.89 8.14 -24.79
CA ILE A 138 32.95 8.76 -25.72
C ILE A 138 32.52 7.69 -26.71
N LEU A 139 31.24 7.33 -26.70
CA LEU A 139 30.66 6.35 -27.60
C LEU A 139 29.60 7.02 -28.46
N ARG A 140 29.44 6.59 -29.71
CA ARG A 140 28.25 6.94 -30.47
C ARG A 140 27.04 6.28 -29.80
N ASN A 141 25.93 7.00 -29.71
CA ASN A 141 24.69 6.39 -29.24
C ASN A 141 24.21 5.39 -30.29
N ASP A 142 24.33 4.10 -29.99
CA ASP A 142 23.92 3.04 -30.91
C ASP A 142 22.39 3.01 -31.12
N TRP A 143 21.63 3.56 -30.16
CA TRP A 143 20.17 3.68 -30.18
C TRP A 143 19.74 5.15 -30.11
N SER A 144 20.15 5.93 -31.10
CA SER A 144 19.87 7.37 -31.18
C SER A 144 18.38 7.68 -31.25
N TYR A 145 18.00 8.85 -30.74
CA TYR A 145 16.71 9.47 -30.99
C TYR A 145 16.54 9.82 -32.48
N ALA A 146 15.31 10.06 -32.89
CA ALA A 146 14.98 10.40 -34.27
C ALA A 146 15.38 11.84 -34.56
N PHE A 147 16.54 12.04 -35.14
CA PHE A 147 17.05 13.36 -35.50
C PHE A 147 17.03 13.57 -37.00
N GLU A 148 16.96 14.84 -37.42
CA GLU A 148 17.13 15.21 -38.83
C GLU A 148 18.51 14.78 -39.37
N PRO A 149 18.61 14.53 -40.69
CA PRO A 149 19.88 14.22 -41.33
C PRO A 149 20.94 15.28 -41.03
N GLY A 150 22.11 14.84 -40.54
CA GLY A 150 23.24 15.72 -40.20
C GLY A 150 23.50 15.85 -38.70
N ILE A 151 22.53 15.51 -37.85
CA ILE A 151 22.70 15.52 -36.39
C ILE A 151 23.31 14.19 -35.91
N ARG A 152 24.33 14.26 -35.05
CA ARG A 152 25.00 13.07 -34.48
C ARG A 152 24.85 13.04 -32.96
N HIS A 153 24.51 11.87 -32.42
CA HIS A 153 24.35 11.64 -30.99
C HIS A 153 25.54 10.87 -30.40
N PHE A 154 26.22 11.47 -29.44
CA PHE A 154 27.27 10.83 -28.65
C PHE A 154 26.87 10.73 -27.19
N VAL A 155 27.32 9.67 -26.52
CA VAL A 155 27.15 9.43 -25.09
C VAL A 155 28.53 9.41 -24.45
N VAL A 156 28.70 10.21 -23.40
CA VAL A 156 29.94 10.28 -22.64
C VAL A 156 29.72 9.54 -21.32
N TRP A 157 30.46 8.46 -21.12
CA TRP A 157 30.47 7.68 -19.89
C TRP A 157 31.65 8.11 -19.04
N LEU A 158 31.43 8.34 -17.75
CA LEU A 158 32.45 8.76 -16.79
C LEU A 158 32.45 7.80 -15.60
N LYS A 159 33.63 7.35 -15.16
CA LYS A 159 33.76 6.50 -13.97
C LYS A 159 33.44 7.24 -12.65
N GLN A 160 33.56 8.56 -12.68
CA GLN A 160 33.41 9.45 -11.54
C GLN A 160 32.03 10.10 -11.52
N ARG A 161 31.53 10.42 -10.33
CA ARG A 161 30.32 11.22 -10.18
C ARG A 161 30.64 12.70 -10.36
N LEU A 162 29.81 13.38 -11.14
CA LEU A 162 29.86 14.84 -11.26
C LEU A 162 29.25 15.51 -10.03
N PRO A 163 29.73 16.70 -9.63
CA PRO A 163 29.10 17.51 -8.59
C PRO A 163 27.62 17.78 -8.89
N VAL A 164 26.77 17.55 -7.89
CA VAL A 164 25.32 17.77 -7.96
C VAL A 164 24.84 18.65 -6.81
N ASP A 165 23.74 19.35 -6.99
CA ASP A 165 23.07 20.13 -5.97
C ASP A 165 22.27 19.25 -4.99
N GLU A 166 21.63 19.88 -3.99
CA GLU A 166 20.79 19.19 -2.99
C GLU A 166 19.58 18.46 -3.60
N LYS A 167 19.21 18.78 -4.85
CA LYS A 167 18.12 18.16 -5.61
C LYS A 167 18.61 17.08 -6.58
N GLY A 168 19.92 16.80 -6.64
CA GLY A 168 20.53 15.80 -7.52
C GLY A 168 20.77 16.28 -8.96
N ALA A 169 20.41 17.52 -9.30
CA ALA A 169 20.75 18.16 -10.57
C ALA A 169 22.24 18.55 -10.58
N LEU A 170 22.86 18.78 -11.74
CA LEU A 170 24.25 19.25 -11.76
C LEU A 170 24.36 20.59 -11.03
N SER A 171 25.31 20.70 -10.09
CA SER A 171 25.63 21.99 -9.49
C SER A 171 26.27 22.91 -10.53
N GLU A 172 26.39 24.20 -10.23
CA GLU A 172 27.08 25.16 -11.11
C GLU A 172 28.51 24.68 -11.45
N ASP A 173 29.25 24.17 -10.46
CA ASP A 173 30.58 23.58 -10.66
C ASP A 173 30.54 22.35 -11.58
N GLY A 174 29.56 21.46 -11.37
CA GLY A 174 29.38 20.27 -12.21
C GLY A 174 29.03 20.62 -13.66
N ARG A 175 28.22 21.66 -13.87
CA ARG A 175 27.87 22.20 -15.18
C ARG A 175 29.08 22.82 -15.87
N ALA A 176 29.85 23.64 -15.16
CA ALA A 176 31.07 24.25 -15.68
C ALA A 176 32.11 23.21 -16.12
N MET A 177 32.26 22.11 -15.38
CA MET A 177 33.15 20.99 -15.77
C MET A 177 32.71 20.33 -17.08
N VAL A 178 31.41 20.11 -17.27
CA VAL A 178 30.87 19.53 -18.51
C VAL A 178 31.01 20.49 -19.68
N GLU A 179 30.70 21.77 -19.50
CA GLU A 179 30.85 22.79 -20.54
C GLU A 179 32.30 22.96 -20.98
N ALA A 180 33.25 22.95 -20.04
CA ALA A 180 34.68 22.98 -20.34
C ALA A 180 35.12 21.76 -21.16
N PHE A 181 34.68 20.56 -20.79
CA PHE A 181 34.95 19.33 -21.51
C PHE A 181 34.34 19.33 -22.92
N VAL A 182 33.07 19.75 -23.05
CA VAL A 182 32.40 19.82 -24.34
C VAL A 182 33.13 20.78 -25.27
N LYS A 183 33.52 21.95 -24.75
CA LYS A 183 34.29 22.94 -25.50
C LYS A 183 35.65 22.41 -25.94
N SER A 184 36.36 21.69 -25.08
CA SER A 184 37.69 21.15 -25.42
C SER A 184 37.63 20.02 -26.45
N GLU A 185 36.72 19.06 -26.28
CA GLU A 185 36.68 17.84 -27.09
C GLU A 185 35.89 17.99 -28.39
N PHE A 186 34.82 18.79 -28.40
CA PHE A 186 33.90 18.86 -29.55
C PHE A 186 33.96 20.18 -30.31
N CYS A 187 34.48 21.26 -29.71
CA CYS A 187 34.45 22.59 -30.34
C CYS A 187 35.82 23.09 -30.83
N ASN A 188 36.95 22.60 -30.29
CA ASN A 188 38.28 23.12 -30.63
C ASN A 188 38.88 22.59 -31.96
N GLY A 189 38.08 21.93 -32.80
CA GLY A 189 38.49 21.35 -34.08
C GLY A 189 38.03 22.11 -35.32
N GLY A 190 38.30 23.43 -35.43
CA GLY A 190 38.37 24.14 -36.72
C GLY A 190 37.26 25.17 -37.07
N ARG A 191 37.74 26.41 -37.32
CA ARG A 191 37.14 27.60 -37.98
C ARG A 191 35.91 28.27 -37.35
N GLU A 192 36.16 29.49 -36.85
CA GLU A 192 35.30 30.70 -36.74
C GLU A 192 33.80 30.52 -37.04
N VAL A 193 33.06 29.88 -36.13
CA VAL A 193 31.62 30.09 -35.86
C VAL A 193 31.39 29.75 -34.38
N GLU A 194 30.51 30.48 -33.68
CA GLU A 194 30.26 30.32 -32.24
C GLU A 194 29.94 28.86 -31.84
N PRO A 195 30.58 28.30 -30.78
CA PRO A 195 30.43 26.90 -30.35
C PRO A 195 28.98 26.48 -30.06
N GLU A 196 28.16 27.40 -29.55
CA GLU A 196 26.76 27.16 -29.15
C GLU A 196 25.83 26.88 -30.33
N SER A 197 26.26 27.17 -31.56
CA SER A 197 25.47 26.93 -32.78
C SER A 197 25.56 25.49 -33.30
N ARG A 198 26.49 24.66 -32.80
CA ARG A 198 26.78 23.32 -33.36
C ARG A 198 26.72 22.15 -32.38
N VAL A 199 26.79 22.40 -31.07
CA VAL A 199 26.83 21.33 -30.06
C VAL A 199 25.82 21.60 -28.95
N LEU A 200 24.97 20.62 -28.66
CA LEU A 200 24.06 20.61 -27.52
C LEU A 200 24.41 19.44 -26.62
N TRP A 201 24.33 19.66 -25.30
CA TRP A 201 24.54 18.61 -24.32
C TRP A 201 23.43 18.67 -23.26
N PHE A 202 23.12 17.50 -22.72
CA PHE A 202 22.22 17.34 -21.58
C PHE A 202 22.72 16.17 -20.73
N LYS A 203 22.41 16.17 -19.44
CA LYS A 203 22.66 15.02 -18.57
C LYS A 203 21.47 14.09 -18.65
N ASN A 204 21.70 12.83 -19.02
CA ASN A 204 20.69 11.79 -18.92
C ASN A 204 20.48 11.47 -17.42
N THR A 205 19.51 12.13 -16.78
CA THR A 205 19.19 11.88 -15.37
C THR A 205 18.38 10.59 -15.26
N THR A 206 18.85 9.67 -14.42
CA THR A 206 17.98 8.62 -13.88
C THR A 206 17.03 9.23 -12.87
N ASP A 207 16.05 10.01 -13.30
CA ASP A 207 14.93 10.45 -12.44
C ASP A 207 13.96 9.29 -12.10
N LEU A 208 14.53 8.10 -11.91
CA LEU A 208 13.90 6.86 -11.44
C LEU A 208 14.66 6.27 -10.22
N GLN A 209 15.66 6.96 -9.68
CA GLN A 209 16.33 6.57 -8.44
C GLN A 209 15.82 7.45 -7.29
N SER A 210 15.02 6.82 -6.42
CA SER A 210 14.66 7.25 -5.05
C SER A 210 14.99 8.70 -4.70
N ASP A 211 13.99 9.57 -4.82
CA ASP A 211 14.03 10.96 -4.43
C ASP A 211 14.52 11.11 -2.96
N PRO A 212 15.61 11.86 -2.70
CA PRO A 212 16.02 12.27 -1.35
C PRO A 212 14.90 12.93 -0.53
N GLN A 213 13.84 13.43 -1.19
CA GLN A 213 12.64 13.97 -0.54
C GLN A 213 11.81 12.92 0.21
N THR A 214 12.03 11.62 0.01
CA THR A 214 11.20 10.57 0.64
C THR A 214 11.19 10.62 2.17
N MET A 215 12.31 10.95 2.83
CA MET A 215 12.35 11.07 4.30
C MET A 215 11.77 12.41 4.79
N ALA A 216 12.06 13.49 4.07
CA ALA A 216 11.52 14.81 4.40
C ALA A 216 9.99 14.85 4.26
N ASP A 217 9.44 14.16 3.27
CA ASP A 217 8.00 13.99 3.08
C ASP A 217 7.37 13.16 4.19
N LEU A 218 8.01 12.05 4.61
CA LEU A 218 7.53 11.24 5.74
C LEU A 218 7.43 12.08 7.02
N ILE A 219 8.48 12.86 7.32
CA ILE A 219 8.51 13.73 8.51
C ILE A 219 7.51 14.88 8.36
N ARG A 220 7.34 15.47 7.17
CA ARG A 220 6.37 16.55 6.93
C ARG A 220 4.94 16.06 7.14
N ASP A 221 4.62 14.89 6.60
CA ASP A 221 3.26 14.35 6.54
C ASP A 221 2.90 13.55 7.81
N SER A 222 3.84 13.37 8.74
CA SER A 222 3.59 12.78 10.06
C SER A 222 2.97 13.75 11.06
N ALA A 223 2.47 13.22 12.18
CA ALA A 223 1.89 14.04 13.24
C ALA A 223 2.89 15.07 13.78
N PHE A 224 4.15 14.69 13.92
CA PHE A 224 5.23 15.61 14.28
C PHE A 224 5.39 16.75 13.26
N GLY A 225 5.44 16.43 11.96
CA GLY A 225 5.53 17.45 10.91
C GLY A 225 4.38 18.44 10.95
N HIS A 226 3.16 17.95 11.17
CA HIS A 226 2.00 18.79 11.37
C HIS A 226 2.12 19.70 12.60
N CYS A 227 2.61 19.20 13.74
CA CYS A 227 2.88 20.02 14.92
C CYS A 227 3.94 21.10 14.64
N VAL A 228 5.05 20.75 13.99
CA VAL A 228 6.11 21.71 13.61
C VAL A 228 5.54 22.80 12.70
N ARG A 229 4.73 22.43 11.71
CA ARG A 229 4.08 23.40 10.80
C ARG A 229 3.13 24.32 11.56
N LEU A 230 2.39 23.82 12.55
CA LEU A 230 1.49 24.63 13.38
C LEU A 230 2.27 25.61 14.28
N VAL A 231 3.30 25.13 14.98
CA VAL A 231 4.12 25.95 15.91
C VAL A 231 4.94 27.01 15.17
N THR A 232 5.43 26.70 13.97
CA THR A 232 6.29 27.61 13.19
C THR A 232 5.51 28.51 12.23
N GLY A 233 4.17 28.51 12.29
CA GLY A 233 3.34 29.31 11.38
C GLY A 233 3.55 28.94 9.91
N ARG A 234 3.81 27.65 9.62
CA ARG A 234 4.06 27.09 8.27
C ARG A 234 5.34 27.59 7.59
N LYS A 235 6.32 28.05 8.38
CA LYS A 235 7.63 28.46 7.85
C LYS A 235 8.51 27.27 7.44
N TYR A 236 8.45 26.17 8.18
CA TYR A 236 9.20 24.94 7.89
C TYR A 236 8.28 23.83 7.35
N LEU A 237 8.86 22.86 6.63
CA LEU A 237 8.14 21.71 6.06
C LEU A 237 6.97 22.13 5.15
N GLN A 238 7.20 23.13 4.30
CA GLN A 238 6.21 23.63 3.35
C GLN A 238 5.91 22.62 2.24
N TYR A 239 4.64 22.57 1.82
CA TYR A 239 4.23 21.83 0.64
C TYR A 239 4.64 22.54 -0.66
N PRO A 240 4.74 21.84 -1.81
CA PRO A 240 5.07 22.45 -3.09
C PRO A 240 4.21 23.68 -3.43
N GLU A 241 2.89 23.60 -3.23
CA GLU A 241 1.95 24.69 -3.47
C GLU A 241 2.12 25.89 -2.51
N GLU A 242 2.74 25.69 -1.35
CA GLU A 242 3.05 26.78 -0.42
C GLU A 242 4.36 27.50 -0.79
N LYS A 243 5.22 26.86 -1.58
CA LYS A 243 6.48 27.44 -2.10
C LYS A 243 6.25 28.22 -3.39
N ASP A 244 5.40 27.70 -4.26
CA ASP A 244 5.01 28.33 -5.52
C ASP A 244 3.48 28.38 -5.64
N PRO A 245 2.86 29.52 -5.30
CA PRO A 245 1.41 29.67 -5.33
C PRO A 245 0.79 29.45 -6.73
N GLU A 246 1.49 29.74 -7.83
CA GLU A 246 0.93 29.63 -9.19
C GLU A 246 0.64 28.17 -9.60
N ILE A 247 1.20 27.19 -8.90
CA ILE A 247 0.97 25.76 -9.15
C ILE A 247 -0.49 25.35 -8.89
N TRP A 248 -1.28 26.16 -8.15
CA TRP A 248 -2.65 25.80 -7.78
C TRP A 248 -3.54 25.42 -8.97
N LYS A 249 -3.40 26.12 -10.11
CA LYS A 249 -4.17 25.89 -11.35
C LYS A 249 -3.96 24.48 -11.90
N LYS A 250 -2.78 23.90 -11.64
CA LYS A 250 -2.40 22.55 -12.07
C LYS A 250 -3.16 21.44 -11.33
N TYR A 251 -3.75 21.74 -10.18
CA TYR A 251 -4.51 20.78 -9.38
C TYR A 251 -6.02 20.82 -9.66
N VAL A 252 -6.51 21.76 -10.48
CA VAL A 252 -7.93 21.85 -10.81
C VAL A 252 -8.23 20.95 -12.01
N SER A 253 -9.15 20.00 -11.83
CA SER A 253 -9.63 19.14 -12.90
C SER A 253 -10.69 19.88 -13.71
N HIS A 254 -10.35 20.23 -14.96
CA HIS A 254 -11.28 20.87 -15.89
C HIS A 254 -12.49 20.00 -16.21
N GLU A 255 -12.29 18.69 -16.38
CA GLU A 255 -13.33 17.73 -16.73
C GLU A 255 -14.35 17.57 -15.59
N LYS A 256 -13.87 17.27 -14.36
CA LYS A 256 -14.74 17.10 -13.19
C LYS A 256 -15.45 18.39 -12.78
N SER A 257 -14.78 19.54 -12.93
CA SER A 257 -15.43 20.84 -12.73
C SER A 257 -16.54 21.09 -13.75
N GLY A 258 -16.37 20.60 -14.99
CA GLY A 258 -17.40 20.66 -16.03
C GLY A 258 -18.60 19.76 -15.77
N HIS A 259 -18.35 18.53 -15.31
CA HIS A 259 -19.41 17.61 -14.88
C HIS A 259 -20.23 18.22 -13.73
N ALA A 260 -19.54 18.75 -12.72
CA ALA A 260 -20.21 19.39 -11.58
C ALA A 260 -21.02 20.62 -12.01
N ALA A 261 -20.49 21.42 -12.94
CA ALA A 261 -21.20 22.57 -13.50
C ALA A 261 -22.47 22.17 -14.26
N TYR A 262 -22.49 21.01 -14.93
CA TYR A 262 -23.61 20.58 -15.75
C TYR A 262 -24.70 19.82 -14.98
N HIS A 263 -24.34 18.82 -14.17
CA HIS A 263 -25.34 17.96 -13.51
C HIS A 263 -25.19 17.86 -11.98
N GLY A 264 -24.28 18.64 -11.40
CA GLY A 264 -24.13 18.75 -9.94
C GLY A 264 -23.29 17.65 -9.30
N ASP A 265 -22.65 16.80 -10.10
CA ASP A 265 -21.73 15.74 -9.63
C ASP A 265 -20.48 15.66 -10.52
N THR A 266 -19.43 15.05 -9.98
CA THR A 266 -18.11 14.90 -10.60
C THR A 266 -17.99 13.67 -11.51
N GLU A 267 -18.94 12.73 -11.42
CA GLU A 267 -18.96 11.52 -12.23
C GLU A 267 -19.14 11.80 -13.72
N ALA A 268 -18.49 10.96 -14.54
CA ALA A 268 -18.61 11.03 -15.98
C ALA A 268 -20.02 10.60 -16.41
N PRO A 269 -20.55 11.16 -17.52
CA PRO A 269 -21.90 10.85 -17.96
C PRO A 269 -21.99 9.42 -18.47
N GLU A 270 -22.96 8.64 -17.98
CA GLU A 270 -23.08 7.23 -18.33
C GLU A 270 -23.76 7.02 -19.69
N ASN A 271 -24.58 7.98 -20.13
CA ASN A 271 -25.40 7.86 -21.33
C ASN A 271 -24.96 8.80 -22.46
N ARG A 272 -25.07 8.30 -23.70
CA ARG A 272 -24.67 9.03 -24.92
C ARG A 272 -25.38 10.39 -25.07
N ASN A 273 -26.63 10.49 -24.64
CA ASN A 273 -27.39 11.75 -24.66
C ASN A 273 -26.81 12.82 -23.72
N GLU A 274 -26.23 12.41 -22.58
CA GLU A 274 -25.61 13.34 -21.62
C GLU A 274 -24.25 13.81 -22.14
N ILE A 275 -23.49 12.92 -22.77
CA ILE A 275 -22.22 13.25 -23.44
C ILE A 275 -22.46 14.27 -24.56
N ASP A 276 -23.47 14.05 -25.40
CA ASP A 276 -23.81 14.97 -26.50
C ASP A 276 -24.27 16.34 -25.97
N ALA A 277 -25.01 16.38 -24.85
CA ALA A 277 -25.46 17.61 -24.22
C ALA A 277 -24.33 18.39 -23.53
N LEU A 278 -23.41 17.71 -22.82
CA LEU A 278 -22.19 18.32 -22.28
C LEU A 278 -21.30 18.90 -23.37
N THR A 279 -21.18 18.20 -24.49
CA THR A 279 -20.43 18.68 -25.66
C THR A 279 -21.05 19.95 -26.25
N GLN A 280 -22.38 20.05 -26.27
CA GLN A 280 -23.10 21.27 -26.68
C GLN A 280 -22.92 22.42 -25.67
N ALA A 281 -22.94 22.14 -24.37
CA ALA A 281 -22.70 23.13 -23.32
C ALA A 281 -21.27 23.71 -23.36
N HIS A 282 -20.29 22.93 -23.83
CA HIS A 282 -18.92 23.35 -24.07
C HIS A 282 -18.76 24.28 -25.31
N GLY A 283 -19.65 24.13 -26.30
CA GLY A 283 -19.53 24.73 -27.64
C GLY A 283 -20.01 26.18 -27.77
N VAL A 284 -20.61 26.79 -26.74
CA VAL A 284 -21.19 28.15 -26.83
C VAL A 284 -20.11 29.24 -26.91
N ARG A 285 -18.86 28.95 -26.53
CA ARG A 285 -17.75 29.91 -26.53
C ARG A 285 -17.27 30.35 -27.93
N SER A 286 -17.61 29.63 -29.00
CA SER A 286 -17.12 29.94 -30.35
C SER A 286 -18.04 30.86 -31.16
N ARG A 287 -19.20 31.28 -30.63
CA ARG A 287 -20.19 32.05 -31.42
C ARG A 287 -20.45 33.48 -30.95
N GLU A 288 -19.92 33.90 -29.80
CA GLU A 288 -20.19 35.23 -29.21
C GLU A 288 -18.93 36.11 -29.04
N GLN A 289 -17.93 35.94 -29.92
CA GLN A 289 -16.87 36.94 -30.08
C GLN A 289 -17.19 37.83 -31.29
N GLY A 290 -18.26 38.60 -31.17
CA GLY A 290 -18.66 39.56 -32.20
C GLY A 290 -20.08 40.07 -32.01
N ASP A 291 -20.34 40.88 -30.98
CA ASP A 291 -20.83 42.24 -31.18
C ASP A 291 -21.03 42.97 -29.83
N ASN A 292 -20.74 44.26 -29.84
CA ASN A 292 -21.01 45.18 -28.74
C ASN A 292 -22.53 45.44 -28.61
N SER A 293 -23.09 45.31 -27.39
CA SER A 293 -24.04 46.31 -26.89
C SER A 293 -24.31 46.15 -25.39
N GLU A 294 -24.21 47.27 -24.67
CA GLU A 294 -24.69 47.45 -23.31
C GLU A 294 -26.18 47.12 -23.20
N THR A 295 -26.58 46.23 -22.28
CA THR A 295 -27.83 46.41 -21.49
C THR A 295 -27.73 45.64 -20.18
N SER A 296 -27.84 46.37 -19.08
CA SER A 296 -27.92 45.84 -17.72
C SER A 296 -29.30 45.23 -17.46
N SER A 297 -29.36 43.91 -17.26
CA SER A 297 -30.47 43.26 -16.54
C SER A 297 -29.91 42.15 -15.65
N ARG A 298 -30.12 42.30 -14.33
CA ARG A 298 -29.84 41.29 -13.31
C ARG A 298 -30.75 40.08 -13.53
N THR A 299 -30.19 38.98 -14.00
CA THR A 299 -30.77 37.63 -13.91
C THR A 299 -29.74 36.76 -13.19
N MET A 300 -30.09 36.21 -12.03
CA MET A 300 -29.28 35.17 -11.38
C MET A 300 -29.43 33.88 -12.19
N GLY A 301 -28.33 33.36 -12.75
CA GLY A 301 -28.32 32.02 -13.35
C GLY A 301 -27.48 31.79 -14.61
N GLU A 302 -26.73 32.77 -15.13
CA GLU A 302 -25.90 32.58 -16.33
C GLU A 302 -24.41 32.74 -15.98
N GLY A 303 -23.83 31.70 -15.40
CA GLY A 303 -22.39 31.63 -15.12
C GLY A 303 -21.74 30.52 -15.94
N VAL A 304 -20.67 30.84 -16.67
CA VAL A 304 -19.76 29.82 -17.20
C VAL A 304 -18.76 29.49 -16.11
N ASN A 305 -18.58 28.21 -15.79
CA ASN A 305 -17.56 27.79 -14.84
C ASN A 305 -16.18 28.12 -15.43
N GLU A 306 -15.42 29.00 -14.77
CA GLU A 306 -14.19 29.57 -15.31
C GLU A 306 -13.09 28.52 -15.55
N ALA A 307 -13.06 27.49 -14.71
CA ALA A 307 -12.14 26.37 -14.88
C ALA A 307 -12.50 25.54 -16.11
N SER A 308 -13.72 25.01 -16.22
CA SER A 308 -14.09 24.06 -17.27
C SER A 308 -14.57 24.69 -18.59
N GLY A 309 -15.02 25.94 -18.57
CA GLY A 309 -15.67 26.60 -19.70
C GLY A 309 -17.10 26.10 -19.97
N VAL A 310 -17.67 25.27 -19.10
CA VAL A 310 -19.04 24.73 -19.21
C VAL A 310 -20.05 25.69 -18.60
N MET A 311 -21.20 25.88 -19.26
CA MET A 311 -22.31 26.63 -18.68
C MET A 311 -22.88 25.90 -17.46
N VAL A 312 -23.00 26.61 -16.35
CA VAL A 312 -23.57 26.05 -15.12
C VAL A 312 -25.07 25.89 -15.30
N ASP A 313 -25.56 24.65 -15.16
CA ASP A 313 -26.99 24.36 -15.24
C ASP A 313 -27.72 25.02 -14.05
N PRO A 314 -28.77 25.84 -14.29
CA PRO A 314 -29.45 26.59 -13.23
C PRO A 314 -30.31 25.74 -12.28
N GLU A 315 -30.68 24.50 -12.66
CA GLU A 315 -31.47 23.60 -11.81
C GLU A 315 -30.58 22.61 -11.02
N LYS A 316 -29.47 22.15 -11.60
CA LYS A 316 -28.66 21.06 -11.03
C LYS A 316 -27.18 21.37 -10.91
N GLY A 317 -26.67 22.36 -11.64
CA GLY A 317 -25.26 22.67 -11.74
C GLY A 317 -24.66 23.29 -10.47
N MET A 318 -23.39 23.00 -10.22
CA MET A 318 -22.60 23.61 -9.16
C MET A 318 -21.40 24.37 -9.77
N ASP A 319 -21.32 25.68 -9.54
CA ASP A 319 -20.15 26.47 -9.93
C ASP A 319 -18.99 26.27 -8.94
N ILE A 320 -18.30 25.14 -9.10
CA ILE A 320 -17.18 24.73 -8.24
C ILE A 320 -15.95 24.36 -9.06
N HIS A 321 -14.77 24.54 -8.45
CA HIS A 321 -13.49 24.16 -9.02
C HIS A 321 -13.01 22.89 -8.31
N VAL A 322 -13.10 21.74 -8.99
CA VAL A 322 -12.78 20.43 -8.40
C VAL A 322 -11.27 20.21 -8.42
N VAL A 323 -10.67 20.15 -7.23
CA VAL A 323 -9.28 19.82 -6.99
C VAL A 323 -9.09 18.31 -7.01
N ASP A 324 -8.13 17.85 -7.81
CA ASP A 324 -7.76 16.44 -7.98
C ASP A 324 -6.22 16.27 -7.98
N TRP A 325 -5.75 15.05 -8.20
CA TRP A 325 -4.35 14.74 -8.45
C TRP A 325 -3.86 15.43 -9.73
N TYR A 326 -2.61 15.91 -9.76
CA TYR A 326 -2.09 16.64 -10.94
C TYR A 326 -1.87 15.76 -12.19
N GLY A 327 -2.15 14.47 -12.07
CA GLY A 327 -1.97 13.45 -13.11
C GLY A 327 -1.98 12.05 -12.49
N PRO A 328 -1.91 11.00 -13.32
CA PRO A 328 -1.92 9.62 -12.86
C PRO A 328 -0.71 9.26 -11.96
N ASP A 329 0.38 10.02 -12.03
CA ASP A 329 1.65 9.76 -11.32
C ASP A 329 1.95 10.75 -10.18
N ASP A 330 0.93 11.40 -9.59
CA ASP A 330 1.13 12.31 -8.44
C ASP A 330 1.80 11.58 -7.24
N PRO A 331 3.01 11.97 -6.75
CA PRO A 331 3.74 11.34 -5.67
C PRO A 331 3.09 11.55 -4.31
N GLN A 332 2.17 12.51 -4.16
CA GLN A 332 1.38 12.60 -2.93
C GLN A 332 0.28 11.53 -2.91
N ASN A 333 -0.12 10.97 -4.06
CA ASN A 333 -1.02 9.83 -4.09
C ASN A 333 -0.31 8.58 -3.51
N PRO A 334 -0.84 7.96 -2.45
CA PRO A 334 -0.22 6.80 -1.80
C PRO A 334 0.00 5.60 -2.73
N LYS A 335 -0.82 5.45 -3.78
CA LYS A 335 -0.66 4.38 -4.79
C LYS A 335 0.58 4.55 -5.67
N ASN A 336 1.11 5.77 -5.75
CA ASN A 336 2.27 6.14 -6.56
C ASN A 336 3.57 6.23 -5.75
N TRP A 337 3.50 6.02 -4.43
CA TRP A 337 4.69 6.03 -3.57
C TRP A 337 5.76 5.02 -4.03
N SER A 338 7.02 5.36 -3.78
CA SER A 338 8.14 4.46 -4.01
C SER A 338 7.95 3.15 -3.22
N ARG A 339 8.53 2.05 -3.70
CA ARG A 339 8.41 0.74 -3.03
C ARG A 339 8.96 0.80 -1.60
N ALA A 340 10.07 1.52 -1.41
CA ALA A 340 10.68 1.72 -0.09
C ALA A 340 9.72 2.42 0.88
N LYS A 341 9.10 3.53 0.47
CA LYS A 341 8.11 4.24 1.30
C LYS A 341 6.91 3.35 1.64
N ARG A 342 6.37 2.62 0.65
CA ARG A 342 5.24 1.69 0.88
C ARG A 342 5.58 0.57 1.86
N TYR A 343 6.74 -0.05 1.73
CA TYR A 343 7.18 -1.11 2.65
C TYR A 343 7.45 -0.58 4.05
N PHE A 344 8.03 0.61 4.16
CA PHE A 344 8.26 1.27 5.44
C PHE A 344 6.94 1.59 6.16
N VAL A 345 5.97 2.22 5.48
CA VAL A 345 4.65 2.50 6.07
C VAL A 345 3.88 1.21 6.37
N THR A 346 4.03 0.17 5.54
CA THR A 346 3.47 -1.16 5.84
C THR A 346 4.05 -1.74 7.14
N PHE A 347 5.36 -1.59 7.35
CA PHE A 347 6.01 -2.01 8.60
C PHE A 347 5.46 -1.24 9.81
N GLU A 348 5.22 0.07 9.69
CA GLU A 348 4.61 0.86 10.77
C GLU A 348 3.20 0.36 11.13
N ILE A 349 2.37 0.04 10.12
CA ILE A 349 1.04 -0.55 10.34
C ILE A 349 1.15 -1.92 11.03
N VAL A 350 2.10 -2.76 10.59
CA VAL A 350 2.35 -4.08 11.20
C VAL A 350 2.80 -3.94 12.66
N LEU A 351 3.71 -3.00 12.94
CA LEU A 351 4.19 -2.70 14.29
C LEU A 351 3.05 -2.22 15.18
N LEU A 352 2.20 -1.33 14.67
CA LEU A 352 1.01 -0.85 15.35
C LEU A 352 0.07 -2.00 15.71
N THR A 353 -0.30 -2.82 14.74
CA THR A 353 -1.15 -3.99 14.95
C THR A 353 -0.54 -4.95 15.97
N PHE A 354 0.73 -5.28 15.83
CA PHE A 354 1.43 -6.14 16.79
C PHE A 354 1.40 -5.56 18.21
N SER A 355 1.75 -4.27 18.36
CA SER A 355 1.86 -3.60 19.66
C SER A 355 0.56 -3.53 20.46
N VAL A 356 -0.58 -3.42 19.77
CA VAL A 356 -1.90 -3.45 20.41
C VAL A 356 -2.36 -4.88 20.62
N TYR A 357 -2.19 -5.75 19.62
CA TYR A 357 -2.88 -7.03 19.62
C TYR A 357 -2.29 -8.04 20.60
N ILE A 358 -0.97 -7.95 20.82
CA ILE A 358 -0.27 -8.67 21.89
C ILE A 358 -0.89 -8.40 23.27
N GLY A 359 -1.48 -7.22 23.48
CA GLY A 359 -2.08 -6.82 24.75
C GLY A 359 -3.22 -7.72 25.22
N SER A 360 -3.89 -8.43 24.31
CA SER A 360 -4.92 -9.40 24.71
C SER A 360 -4.30 -10.63 25.38
N ALA A 361 -3.26 -11.21 24.78
CA ALA A 361 -2.69 -12.47 25.20
C ALA A 361 -1.57 -12.33 26.25
N ILE A 362 -0.87 -11.18 26.29
CA ILE A 362 0.22 -10.94 27.25
C ILE A 362 -0.26 -10.98 28.71
N TYR A 363 -1.56 -10.76 28.94
CA TYR A 363 -2.20 -10.82 30.25
C TYR A 363 -2.37 -12.26 30.77
N THR A 364 -2.46 -13.27 29.89
CA THR A 364 -2.90 -14.62 30.27
C THR A 364 -1.95 -15.34 31.23
N PRO A 365 -0.61 -15.24 31.12
CA PRO A 365 0.29 -15.87 32.10
C PRO A 365 0.14 -15.27 33.51
N GLY A 366 -0.39 -14.04 33.60
CA GLY A 366 -0.60 -13.30 34.84
C GLY A 366 -1.89 -13.65 35.59
N LEU A 367 -2.78 -14.48 35.01
CA LEU A 367 -4.11 -14.75 35.57
C LEU A 367 -4.06 -15.24 37.03
N ARG A 368 -3.12 -16.12 37.37
CA ARG A 368 -2.95 -16.61 38.75
C ARG A 368 -2.60 -15.49 39.72
N GLY A 369 -1.77 -14.53 39.31
CA GLY A 369 -1.42 -13.36 40.11
C GLY A 369 -2.62 -12.45 40.33
N VAL A 370 -3.45 -12.25 39.30
CA VAL A 370 -4.70 -11.47 39.40
C VAL A 370 -5.68 -12.14 40.37
N MET A 371 -5.84 -13.47 40.30
CA MET A 371 -6.69 -14.22 41.23
C MET A 371 -6.25 -14.04 42.68
N GLN A 372 -4.94 -14.07 42.93
CA GLN A 372 -4.35 -13.90 44.26
C GLN A 372 -4.51 -12.47 44.79
N GLU A 373 -4.23 -11.47 43.96
CA GLU A 373 -4.29 -10.05 44.34
C GLU A 373 -5.72 -9.61 44.67
N PHE A 374 -6.69 -9.98 43.83
CA PHE A 374 -8.08 -9.52 43.97
C PHE A 374 -9.00 -10.52 44.65
N GLY A 375 -8.50 -11.70 45.04
CA GLY A 375 -9.29 -12.74 45.72
C GLY A 375 -10.45 -13.29 44.88
N VAL A 376 -10.27 -13.40 43.57
CA VAL A 376 -11.31 -13.84 42.63
C VAL A 376 -11.04 -15.23 42.04
N ALA A 377 -12.10 -15.91 41.61
CA ALA A 377 -11.99 -17.18 40.88
C ALA A 377 -11.42 -16.97 39.45
N GLN A 378 -11.11 -18.07 38.77
CA GLN A 378 -10.52 -18.06 37.43
C GLN A 378 -11.40 -17.35 36.40
N VAL A 379 -12.70 -17.63 36.36
CA VAL A 379 -13.62 -17.03 35.37
C VAL A 379 -13.63 -15.49 35.45
N PRO A 380 -13.80 -14.85 36.64
CA PRO A 380 -13.59 -13.41 36.77
C PRO A 380 -12.19 -12.93 36.35
N ALA A 381 -11.11 -13.64 36.69
CA ALA A 381 -9.77 -13.22 36.28
C ALA A 381 -9.60 -13.21 34.74
N THR A 382 -10.17 -14.21 34.06
CA THR A 382 -10.20 -14.31 32.58
C THR A 382 -10.97 -13.16 31.93
N LEU A 383 -11.90 -12.49 32.64
CA LEU A 383 -12.60 -11.32 32.10
C LEU A 383 -11.66 -10.17 31.71
N GLY A 384 -10.47 -10.06 32.32
CA GLY A 384 -9.48 -9.06 31.90
C GLY A 384 -9.02 -9.24 30.45
N LEU A 385 -8.85 -10.50 30.00
CA LEU A 385 -8.58 -10.85 28.61
C LEU A 385 -9.82 -10.58 27.74
N THR A 386 -10.99 -11.07 28.17
CA THR A 386 -12.18 -11.07 27.29
C THR A 386 -12.77 -9.67 27.12
N LEU A 387 -12.71 -8.82 28.14
CA LEU A 387 -13.14 -7.42 28.04
C LEU A 387 -12.22 -6.61 27.14
N TYR A 388 -10.91 -6.91 27.14
CA TYR A 388 -9.99 -6.31 26.17
C TYR A 388 -10.39 -6.68 24.74
N VAL A 389 -10.72 -7.96 24.51
CA VAL A 389 -11.19 -8.46 23.22
C VAL A 389 -12.53 -7.85 22.81
N ALA A 390 -13.48 -7.76 23.73
CA ALA A 390 -14.77 -7.13 23.50
C ALA A 390 -14.61 -5.63 23.19
N GLY A 391 -13.73 -4.94 23.92
CA GLY A 391 -13.39 -3.55 23.69
C GLY A 391 -12.89 -3.34 22.27
N TYR A 392 -11.88 -4.11 21.84
CA TYR A 392 -11.35 -3.91 20.49
C TYR A 392 -12.30 -4.37 19.39
N GLY A 393 -13.26 -5.25 19.64
CA GLY A 393 -14.29 -5.59 18.66
C GLY A 393 -15.37 -4.52 18.49
N LEU A 394 -15.62 -3.72 19.54
CA LEU A 394 -16.60 -2.63 19.51
C LEU A 394 -16.01 -1.31 19.02
N GLY A 395 -14.73 -1.05 19.31
CA GLY A 395 -14.07 0.20 18.91
C GLY A 395 -14.11 0.51 17.40
N PRO A 396 -13.90 -0.45 16.48
CA PRO A 396 -13.88 -0.19 15.04
C PRO A 396 -15.20 0.32 14.50
N LEU A 397 -16.32 0.01 15.16
CA LEU A 397 -17.64 0.53 14.82
C LEU A 397 -17.71 2.06 14.95
N ILE A 398 -16.79 2.68 15.69
CA ILE A 398 -16.69 4.13 15.85
C ILE A 398 -15.46 4.66 15.11
N TRP A 399 -14.29 4.10 15.41
CA TRP A 399 -13.03 4.68 14.94
C TRP A 399 -12.75 4.44 13.46
N SER A 400 -13.19 3.30 12.89
CA SER A 400 -12.95 3.03 11.47
C SER A 400 -13.73 4.01 10.58
N PRO A 401 -15.04 4.23 10.76
CA PRO A 401 -15.78 5.27 10.04
C PRO A 401 -15.24 6.67 10.27
N MET A 402 -14.83 7.01 11.50
CA MET A 402 -14.19 8.30 11.77
C MET A 402 -12.91 8.51 10.95
N SER A 403 -12.16 7.44 10.67
CA SER A 403 -10.95 7.53 9.84
C SER A 403 -11.23 7.70 8.34
N GLU A 404 -12.45 7.44 7.87
CA GLU A 404 -12.90 7.72 6.49
C GLU A 404 -13.30 9.19 6.29
N ILE A 405 -13.59 9.91 7.39
CA ILE A 405 -13.99 11.31 7.33
C ILE A 405 -12.80 12.13 6.78
N PRO A 406 -12.97 12.84 5.64
CA PRO A 406 -11.86 13.53 4.96
C PRO A 406 -11.15 14.56 5.83
N GLN A 407 -11.82 15.16 6.81
CA GLN A 407 -11.23 16.11 7.75
C GLN A 407 -10.34 15.44 8.80
N ILE A 408 -10.62 14.19 9.16
CA ILE A 408 -9.92 13.44 10.21
C ILE A 408 -8.78 12.60 9.62
N GLY A 409 -9.09 11.72 8.68
CA GLY A 409 -8.11 10.81 8.05
C GLY A 409 -7.63 9.68 8.95
N ARG A 410 -6.66 8.88 8.47
CA ARG A 410 -6.13 7.70 9.18
C ARG A 410 -5.14 8.10 10.27
N LEU A 411 -4.28 9.08 9.98
CA LEU A 411 -3.16 9.48 10.84
C LEU A 411 -3.64 9.85 12.25
N TRP A 412 -4.59 10.77 12.36
CA TRP A 412 -5.03 11.30 13.66
C TRP A 412 -5.82 10.29 14.47
N VAL A 413 -6.55 9.38 13.81
CA VAL A 413 -7.22 8.26 14.49
C VAL A 413 -6.18 7.33 15.09
N TYR A 414 -5.14 6.94 14.35
CA TYR A 414 -4.09 6.08 14.90
C TYR A 414 -3.34 6.74 16.06
N ILE A 415 -2.82 7.96 15.87
CA ILE A 415 -2.02 8.64 16.90
C ILE A 415 -2.86 8.95 18.15
N GLY A 416 -4.08 9.48 17.98
CA GLY A 416 -4.93 9.87 19.09
C GLY A 416 -5.38 8.68 19.94
N THR A 417 -5.82 7.61 19.28
CA THR A 417 -6.29 6.41 19.98
C THR A 417 -5.14 5.62 20.61
N LEU A 418 -3.98 5.54 19.95
CA LEU A 418 -2.78 4.92 20.50
C LEU A 418 -2.21 5.69 21.69
N LEU A 419 -2.26 7.02 21.68
CA LEU A 419 -1.87 7.83 22.85
C LEU A 419 -2.73 7.48 24.07
N ILE A 420 -4.06 7.43 23.89
CA ILE A 420 -4.99 7.05 24.96
C ILE A 420 -4.71 5.60 25.39
N PHE A 421 -4.48 4.68 24.44
CA PHE A 421 -4.13 3.29 24.72
C PHE A 421 -2.92 3.16 25.66
N VAL A 422 -1.83 3.90 25.38
CA VAL A 422 -0.60 3.89 26.19
C VAL A 422 -0.89 4.41 27.59
N LEU A 423 -1.62 5.52 27.71
CA LEU A 423 -1.94 6.13 29.00
C LEU A 423 -2.84 5.22 29.87
N LEU A 424 -3.77 4.49 29.26
CA LEU A 424 -4.68 3.58 29.97
C LEU A 424 -3.96 2.33 30.52
N GLN A 425 -2.70 2.07 30.18
CA GLN A 425 -1.94 1.00 30.83
C GLN A 425 -1.64 1.31 32.29
N LEU A 426 -1.37 2.57 32.63
CA LEU A 426 -1.08 3.02 34.01
C LEU A 426 -2.21 2.68 35.01
N PRO A 427 -3.46 3.12 34.80
CA PRO A 427 -4.54 2.77 35.73
C PRO A 427 -4.84 1.26 35.73
N THR A 428 -4.43 0.52 34.70
CA THR A 428 -4.59 -0.94 34.72
C THR A 428 -3.55 -1.65 35.59
N VAL A 429 -2.31 -1.14 35.62
CA VAL A 429 -1.28 -1.61 36.55
C VAL A 429 -1.65 -1.27 37.99
N PHE A 430 -2.13 -0.05 38.23
CA PHE A 430 -2.48 0.46 39.56
C PHE A 430 -3.93 0.16 39.96
N ALA A 431 -4.55 -0.85 39.35
CA ALA A 431 -5.92 -1.21 39.65
C ALA A 431 -6.05 -1.68 41.12
N VAL A 432 -6.87 -0.99 41.91
CA VAL A 432 -7.08 -1.30 43.33
C VAL A 432 -8.21 -2.30 43.59
N ASN A 433 -9.01 -2.59 42.55
CA ASN A 433 -10.06 -3.60 42.59
C ASN A 433 -10.28 -4.19 41.20
N ILE A 434 -10.95 -5.34 41.16
CA ILE A 434 -11.18 -6.07 39.91
C ILE A 434 -12.05 -5.29 38.90
N GLY A 435 -13.02 -4.49 39.37
CA GLY A 435 -13.87 -3.68 38.51
C GLY A 435 -13.10 -2.57 37.79
N MET A 436 -12.12 -1.97 38.49
CA MET A 436 -11.18 -1.01 37.90
C MET A 436 -10.34 -1.68 36.80
N LEU A 437 -9.79 -2.86 37.08
CA LEU A 437 -9.05 -3.67 36.10
C LEU A 437 -9.91 -3.97 34.86
N PHE A 438 -11.17 -4.36 35.05
CA PHE A 438 -12.12 -4.64 33.97
C PHE A 438 -12.43 -3.41 33.10
N ALA A 439 -12.74 -2.27 33.72
CA ALA A 439 -13.04 -1.05 33.00
C ALA A 439 -11.85 -0.61 32.12
N PHE A 440 -10.64 -0.61 32.68
CA PHE A 440 -9.45 -0.21 31.94
C PHE A 440 -9.00 -1.26 30.91
N ARG A 441 -9.20 -2.55 31.15
CA ARG A 441 -9.01 -3.59 30.11
C ARG A 441 -9.95 -3.40 28.94
N PHE A 442 -11.22 -3.10 29.19
CA PHE A 442 -12.17 -2.79 28.11
C PHE A 442 -11.78 -1.54 27.34
N LEU A 443 -11.49 -0.44 28.05
CA LEU A 443 -11.14 0.84 27.42
C LEU A 443 -9.82 0.74 26.63
N THR A 444 -8.81 0.04 27.15
CA THR A 444 -7.55 -0.21 26.42
C THR A 444 -7.84 -0.94 25.11
N GLY A 445 -8.62 -2.03 25.13
CA GLY A 445 -9.04 -2.69 23.89
C GLY A 445 -9.78 -1.75 22.93
N PHE A 446 -10.74 -0.98 23.44
CA PHE A 446 -11.57 -0.07 22.66
C PHE A 446 -10.76 0.99 21.90
N PHE A 447 -9.81 1.63 22.57
CA PHE A 447 -8.92 2.61 21.94
C PHE A 447 -7.80 1.96 21.11
N GLY A 448 -7.39 0.71 21.38
CA GLY A 448 -6.41 0.01 20.54
C GLY A 448 -6.95 -0.43 19.17
N SER A 449 -8.26 -0.57 19.04
CA SER A 449 -8.92 -1.23 17.92
C SER A 449 -8.66 -0.71 16.49
N PRO A 450 -8.36 0.58 16.23
CA PRO A 450 -8.09 1.03 14.84
C PRO A 450 -6.96 0.26 14.18
N ALA A 451 -5.98 -0.19 14.97
CA ALA A 451 -4.87 -1.02 14.54
C ALA A 451 -5.30 -2.32 13.84
N LEU A 452 -6.50 -2.82 14.12
CA LEU A 452 -7.03 -4.10 13.62
C LEU A 452 -8.02 -3.96 12.48
N ALA A 453 -8.74 -2.84 12.40
CA ALA A 453 -9.75 -2.64 11.36
C ALA A 453 -9.25 -1.68 10.27
N THR A 454 -8.71 -0.53 10.67
CA THR A 454 -8.26 0.51 9.74
C THR A 454 -6.96 0.12 9.03
N GLY A 455 -6.15 -0.77 9.62
CA GLY A 455 -4.88 -1.21 9.03
C GLY A 455 -5.04 -1.77 7.61
N GLY A 456 -6.05 -2.62 7.39
CA GLY A 456 -6.35 -3.15 6.06
C GLY A 456 -6.76 -2.06 5.06
N ALA A 457 -7.47 -1.02 5.50
CA ALA A 457 -7.85 0.11 4.66
C ALA A 457 -6.63 0.95 4.25
N SER A 458 -5.72 1.25 5.18
CA SER A 458 -4.45 1.93 4.87
C SER A 458 -3.58 1.13 3.88
N ILE A 459 -3.57 -0.21 3.97
CA ILE A 459 -2.91 -1.05 2.95
C ILE A 459 -3.61 -0.93 1.59
N ALA A 460 -4.95 -0.94 1.55
CA ALA A 460 -5.70 -0.76 0.30
C ALA A 460 -5.46 0.62 -0.34
N ASP A 461 -5.24 1.65 0.48
CA ASP A 461 -4.94 3.01 0.00
C ASP A 461 -3.56 3.09 -0.69
N MET A 462 -2.58 2.27 -0.28
CA MET A 462 -1.20 2.31 -0.79
C MET A 462 -0.89 1.34 -1.94
N TYR A 463 -1.60 0.21 -2.03
CA TYR A 463 -1.28 -0.84 -2.99
C TYR A 463 -2.30 -0.92 -4.12
N ARG A 464 -1.80 -1.17 -5.35
CA ARG A 464 -2.67 -1.50 -6.49
C ARG A 464 -3.38 -2.84 -6.24
N PRO A 465 -4.61 -3.06 -6.75
CA PRO A 465 -5.41 -4.27 -6.46
C PRO A 465 -4.65 -5.59 -6.62
N LYS A 466 -3.87 -5.74 -7.69
CA LYS A 466 -3.06 -6.95 -7.96
C LYS A 466 -2.02 -7.26 -6.87
N LYS A 467 -1.49 -6.23 -6.20
CA LYS A 467 -0.42 -6.35 -5.19
C LYS A 467 -0.90 -6.15 -3.75
N GLN A 468 -2.12 -5.66 -3.56
CA GLN A 468 -2.74 -5.44 -2.26
C GLN A 468 -2.77 -6.70 -1.39
N VAL A 469 -2.97 -7.88 -2.00
CA VAL A 469 -3.02 -9.16 -1.28
C VAL A 469 -1.74 -9.47 -0.49
N TYR A 470 -0.57 -9.02 -0.98
CA TYR A 470 0.70 -9.22 -0.26
C TYR A 470 0.80 -8.31 0.95
N GLY A 471 0.40 -7.05 0.82
CA GLY A 471 0.37 -6.11 1.94
C GLY A 471 -0.54 -6.59 3.07
N LEU A 472 -1.74 -7.08 2.71
CA LEU A 472 -2.69 -7.65 3.68
C LEU A 472 -2.17 -8.92 4.36
N ALA A 473 -1.41 -9.74 3.64
CA ALA A 473 -0.80 -10.92 4.19
C ALA A 473 0.37 -10.58 5.13
N VAL A 474 1.22 -9.61 4.79
CA VAL A 474 2.28 -9.11 5.70
C VAL A 474 1.66 -8.51 6.97
N TRP A 475 0.62 -7.69 6.82
CA TRP A 475 -0.16 -7.18 7.95
C TRP A 475 -0.76 -8.30 8.80
N GLY A 476 -1.32 -9.33 8.17
CA GLY A 476 -1.83 -10.53 8.83
C GLY A 476 -0.78 -11.27 9.66
N ILE A 477 0.50 -11.24 9.28
CA ILE A 477 1.59 -11.82 10.10
C ILE A 477 1.67 -11.09 11.44
N GLY A 478 1.65 -9.76 11.42
CA GLY A 478 1.62 -8.95 12.65
C GLY A 478 0.43 -9.29 13.55
N ALA A 479 -0.74 -9.48 12.93
CA ALA A 479 -1.94 -9.92 13.63
C ALA A 479 -1.77 -11.32 14.24
N VAL A 480 -1.13 -12.30 13.58
CA VAL A 480 -0.92 -13.61 14.23
C VAL A 480 0.17 -13.55 15.30
N CYS A 481 1.24 -12.78 15.08
CA CYS A 481 2.34 -12.64 16.03
C CYS A 481 1.89 -12.09 17.38
N GLY A 482 0.93 -11.17 17.43
CA GLY A 482 0.43 -10.60 18.69
C GLY A 482 0.00 -11.66 19.72
N PRO A 483 -1.08 -12.43 19.48
CA PRO A 483 -1.58 -13.45 20.40
C PRO A 483 -0.61 -14.61 20.61
N VAL A 484 0.28 -14.92 19.66
CA VAL A 484 1.26 -16.00 19.78
C VAL A 484 2.45 -15.59 20.66
N LEU A 485 2.96 -14.36 20.51
CA LEU A 485 4.10 -13.87 21.28
C LEU A 485 3.71 -13.29 22.64
N GLY A 486 2.43 -12.98 22.87
CA GLY A 486 1.94 -12.48 24.16
C GLY A 486 2.27 -13.40 25.34
N PRO A 487 1.88 -14.68 25.32
CA PRO A 487 2.20 -15.62 26.39
C PRO A 487 3.70 -15.85 26.54
N LEU A 488 4.46 -15.81 25.44
CA LEU A 488 5.93 -15.93 25.46
C LEU A 488 6.57 -14.80 26.27
N VAL A 489 6.28 -13.55 25.92
CA VAL A 489 6.87 -12.38 26.60
C VAL A 489 6.34 -12.29 28.03
N GLY A 490 5.01 -12.38 28.19
CA GLY A 490 4.37 -12.29 29.50
C GLY A 490 4.77 -13.42 30.47
N GLY A 491 4.96 -14.64 29.99
CA GLY A 491 5.30 -15.80 30.81
C GLY A 491 6.62 -15.63 31.56
N PHE A 492 7.66 -15.15 30.88
CA PHE A 492 8.94 -14.84 31.52
C PHE A 492 8.84 -13.64 32.47
N ALA A 493 8.09 -12.60 32.10
CA ALA A 493 7.90 -11.41 32.92
C ALA A 493 7.21 -11.72 34.26
N VAL A 494 6.13 -12.52 34.21
CA VAL A 494 5.36 -12.92 35.40
C VAL A 494 6.20 -13.72 36.36
N MET A 495 7.00 -14.67 35.86
CA MET A 495 7.89 -15.48 36.70
C MET A 495 8.90 -14.63 37.48
N ALA A 496 9.40 -13.54 36.86
CA ALA A 496 10.43 -12.71 37.46
C ALA A 496 9.88 -11.65 38.42
N ARG A 497 8.72 -11.06 38.10
CA ARG A 497 8.27 -9.82 38.76
C ARG A 497 6.76 -9.72 39.03
N GLY A 498 5.97 -10.75 38.71
CA GLY A 498 4.52 -10.80 38.95
C GLY A 498 3.66 -10.28 37.79
N TRP A 499 2.34 -10.32 37.96
CA TRP A 499 1.37 -10.16 36.85
C TRP A 499 1.37 -8.77 36.22
N THR A 500 1.63 -7.71 36.99
CA THR A 500 1.58 -6.32 36.49
C THR A 500 2.68 -6.03 35.46
N TRP A 501 3.78 -6.81 35.47
CA TRP A 501 4.89 -6.63 34.53
C TRP A 501 4.52 -6.90 33.08
N THR A 502 3.56 -7.79 32.85
CA THR A 502 2.99 -8.00 31.51
C THR A 502 2.41 -6.72 30.91
N ILE A 503 1.88 -5.84 31.76
CA ILE A 503 1.23 -4.59 31.35
C ILE A 503 2.25 -3.47 31.19
N TRP A 504 3.34 -3.47 31.98
CA TRP A 504 4.47 -2.57 31.76
C TRP A 504 5.14 -2.83 30.40
N GLU A 505 5.33 -4.09 30.02
CA GLU A 505 5.88 -4.46 28.71
C GLU A 505 4.98 -4.01 27.56
N LEU A 506 3.67 -4.21 27.70
CA LEU A 506 2.69 -3.68 26.74
C LEU A 506 2.78 -2.17 26.62
N MET A 507 2.91 -1.45 27.75
CA MET A 507 3.05 0.01 27.76
C MET A 507 4.34 0.46 27.06
N TRP A 508 5.47 -0.21 27.28
CA TRP A 508 6.72 0.12 26.61
C TRP A 508 6.69 -0.15 25.11
N LEU A 509 6.15 -1.29 24.69
CA LEU A 509 6.04 -1.65 23.28
C LEU A 509 5.11 -0.68 22.53
N SER A 510 3.93 -0.45 23.08
CA SER A 510 2.96 0.51 22.51
C SER A 510 3.43 1.96 22.59
N GLY A 511 4.16 2.33 23.65
CA GLY A 511 4.77 3.65 23.80
C GLY A 511 5.89 3.89 22.79
N PHE A 512 6.75 2.89 22.55
CA PHE A 512 7.72 2.92 21.46
C PHE A 512 7.03 3.05 20.10
N CYS A 513 5.97 2.25 19.86
CA CYS A 513 5.18 2.35 18.64
C CYS A 513 4.59 3.76 18.47
N LEU A 514 4.04 4.36 19.53
CA LEU A 514 3.48 5.71 19.49
C LEU A 514 4.53 6.74 19.12
N VAL A 515 5.69 6.72 19.79
CA VAL A 515 6.79 7.63 19.49
C VAL A 515 7.23 7.45 18.04
N PHE A 516 7.41 6.21 17.59
CA PHE A 516 7.85 5.91 16.23
C PHE A 516 6.86 6.42 15.17
N LEU A 517 5.58 6.07 15.28
CA LEU A 517 4.54 6.52 14.36
C LEU A 517 4.35 8.04 14.40
N PHE A 518 4.48 8.68 15.56
CA PHE A 518 4.35 10.12 15.70
C PHE A 518 5.35 10.88 14.81
N PHE A 519 6.58 10.37 14.69
CA PHE A 519 7.62 11.01 13.88
C PHE A 519 7.57 10.62 12.40
N PHE A 520 7.15 9.40 12.07
CA PHE A 520 7.39 8.83 10.74
C PHE A 520 6.15 8.42 9.94
N PHE A 521 5.00 8.18 10.60
CA PHE A 521 3.81 7.66 9.91
C PHE A 521 3.08 8.76 9.13
N PRO A 522 3.01 8.68 7.78
CA PRO A 522 2.32 9.68 6.98
C PRO A 522 0.82 9.40 6.88
N GLU A 523 0.05 10.39 6.44
CA GLU A 523 -1.34 10.14 6.03
C GLU A 523 -1.40 9.19 4.82
N THR A 524 -2.28 8.18 4.90
CA THR A 524 -2.48 7.18 3.84
C THR A 524 -3.82 7.36 3.13
N SER A 525 -4.79 8.05 3.72
CA SER A 525 -6.08 8.28 3.05
C SER A 525 -5.94 9.30 1.92
N SER A 526 -6.27 8.86 0.71
CA SER A 526 -6.34 9.71 -0.48
C SER A 526 -7.34 10.86 -0.32
N THR A 527 -8.50 10.58 0.30
CA THR A 527 -9.56 11.58 0.52
C THR A 527 -9.09 12.67 1.49
N ASN A 528 -8.37 12.29 2.55
CA ASN A 528 -7.83 13.26 3.51
C ASN A 528 -6.70 14.10 2.90
N ILE A 529 -5.79 13.49 2.13
CA ILE A 529 -4.70 14.20 1.47
C ILE A 529 -5.25 15.28 0.52
N LEU A 530 -6.24 14.93 -0.30
CA LEU A 530 -6.92 15.88 -1.19
C LEU A 530 -7.66 16.96 -0.39
N HIS A 531 -8.43 16.61 0.64
CA HIS A 531 -9.08 17.60 1.51
C HIS A 531 -8.08 18.62 2.09
N ARG A 532 -6.97 18.13 2.66
CA ARG A 532 -5.92 18.99 3.22
C ARG A 532 -5.26 19.86 2.14
N ARG A 533 -5.11 19.35 0.92
CA ARG A 533 -4.59 20.12 -0.23
C ARG A 533 -5.55 21.22 -0.63
N THR A 534 -6.82 20.90 -0.87
CA THR A 534 -7.88 21.86 -1.20
C THR A 534 -7.98 22.96 -0.15
N ALA A 535 -7.93 22.63 1.14
CA ALA A 535 -7.93 23.61 2.22
C ALA A 535 -6.69 24.52 2.24
N ARG A 536 -5.53 24.05 1.76
CA ARG A 536 -4.34 24.91 1.56
C ARG A 536 -4.53 25.82 0.35
N LEU A 537 -5.04 25.29 -0.76
CA LEU A 537 -5.29 26.07 -1.98
C LEU A 537 -6.32 27.18 -1.74
N ARG A 538 -7.47 26.90 -1.09
CA ARG A 538 -8.46 27.93 -0.68
C ARG A 538 -7.81 29.08 0.08
N LYS A 539 -6.87 28.78 0.98
CA LYS A 539 -6.15 29.79 1.78
C LYS A 539 -5.13 30.59 0.98
N LEU A 540 -4.54 30.01 -0.07
CA LEU A 540 -3.54 30.65 -0.92
C LEU A 540 -4.20 31.53 -1.99
N THR A 541 -5.29 31.05 -2.59
CA THR A 541 -6.00 31.76 -3.68
C THR A 541 -7.06 32.74 -3.17
N GLY A 542 -7.63 32.49 -1.99
CA GLY A 542 -8.81 33.19 -1.49
C GLY A 542 -10.10 32.79 -2.20
N ASP A 543 -10.08 31.72 -3.01
CA ASP A 543 -11.25 31.21 -3.74
C ASP A 543 -11.94 30.08 -2.95
N ASP A 544 -13.13 30.37 -2.42
CA ASP A 544 -13.95 29.40 -1.69
C ASP A 544 -14.66 28.39 -2.61
N ARG A 545 -14.64 28.58 -3.94
CA ARG A 545 -15.23 27.64 -4.92
C ARG A 545 -14.39 26.38 -5.12
N LEU A 546 -13.12 26.40 -4.71
CA LEU A 546 -12.26 25.21 -4.75
C LEU A 546 -12.82 24.12 -3.84
N THR A 547 -13.13 22.94 -4.36
CA THR A 547 -13.59 21.80 -3.56
C THR A 547 -12.98 20.51 -4.06
N CYS A 548 -13.14 19.41 -3.35
CA CYS A 548 -12.75 18.08 -3.85
C CYS A 548 -13.91 17.11 -3.67
N GLU A 549 -13.90 16.00 -4.41
CA GLU A 549 -14.97 14.98 -4.35
C GLU A 549 -15.23 14.51 -2.91
N ALA A 550 -14.16 14.33 -2.14
CA ALA A 550 -14.24 13.94 -0.74
C ALA A 550 -15.05 14.94 0.11
N ASP A 551 -14.87 16.25 -0.11
CA ASP A 551 -15.61 17.30 0.59
C ASP A 551 -17.09 17.30 0.19
N MET A 552 -17.38 17.05 -1.10
CA MET A 552 -18.75 16.98 -1.60
C MET A 552 -19.49 15.78 -1.02
N MET A 553 -18.88 14.60 -1.02
CA MET A 553 -19.45 13.39 -0.42
C MET A 553 -19.65 13.57 1.09
N ALA A 554 -18.69 14.19 1.80
CA ALA A 554 -18.80 14.45 3.22
C ALA A 554 -19.90 15.48 3.55
N ALA A 555 -20.12 16.49 2.70
CA ALA A 555 -21.17 17.49 2.90
C ALA A 555 -22.59 16.90 2.77
N GLN A 556 -22.75 15.79 2.05
CA GLN A 556 -24.01 15.08 1.91
C GLN A 556 -24.31 14.12 3.08
N MET A 557 -23.31 13.78 3.91
CA MET A 557 -23.49 12.86 5.03
C MET A 557 -24.01 13.57 6.29
N THR A 558 -25.19 13.19 6.77
CA THR A 558 -25.67 13.69 8.07
C THR A 558 -25.06 12.88 9.23
N PRO A 559 -24.97 13.45 10.45
CA PRO A 559 -24.53 12.69 11.62
C PRO A 559 -25.35 11.42 11.89
N LYS A 560 -26.63 11.41 11.50
CA LYS A 560 -27.51 10.24 11.58
C LYS A 560 -27.08 9.15 10.59
N ASP A 561 -26.71 9.54 9.37
CA ASP A 561 -26.22 8.61 8.34
C ASP A 561 -24.88 8.00 8.74
N ILE A 562 -24.02 8.78 9.38
CA ILE A 562 -22.75 8.29 9.95
C ILE A 562 -23.05 7.22 11.01
N VAL A 563 -23.90 7.50 11.99
CA VAL A 563 -24.26 6.52 13.05
C VAL A 563 -24.91 5.26 12.45
N PHE A 564 -25.83 5.42 11.52
CA PHE A 564 -26.49 4.28 10.86
C PHE A 564 -25.51 3.41 10.09
N THR A 565 -24.65 4.03 9.28
CA THR A 565 -23.63 3.32 8.46
C THR A 565 -22.55 2.65 9.31
N SER A 566 -22.27 3.23 10.48
CA SER A 566 -21.19 2.80 11.38
C SER A 566 -21.61 1.73 12.38
N LEU A 567 -22.84 1.80 12.92
CA LEU A 567 -23.32 0.88 13.97
C LEU A 567 -24.36 -0.11 13.46
N VAL A 568 -25.32 0.35 12.66
CA VAL A 568 -26.51 -0.44 12.29
C VAL A 568 -26.25 -1.27 11.05
N LYS A 569 -25.66 -0.67 10.01
CA LYS A 569 -25.38 -1.35 8.74
C LYS A 569 -24.44 -2.56 8.89
N PRO A 570 -23.36 -2.55 9.68
CA PRO A 570 -22.49 -3.72 9.88
C PRO A 570 -23.23 -4.92 10.45
N ILE A 571 -24.00 -4.69 11.52
CA ILE A 571 -24.80 -5.75 12.17
C ILE A 571 -25.87 -6.24 11.21
N THR A 572 -26.55 -5.34 10.52
CA THR A 572 -27.61 -5.69 9.56
C THR A 572 -27.06 -6.57 8.45
N LEU A 573 -26.01 -6.11 7.73
CA LEU A 573 -25.39 -6.89 6.65
C LEU A 573 -24.86 -8.23 7.14
N ASN A 574 -24.31 -8.30 8.35
CA ASN A 574 -23.81 -9.54 8.92
C ASN A 574 -24.89 -10.63 9.07
N PHE A 575 -26.14 -10.27 9.34
CA PHE A 575 -27.22 -11.24 9.53
C PHE A 575 -28.19 -11.34 8.34
N THR A 576 -28.23 -10.34 7.46
CA THR A 576 -29.13 -10.35 6.28
C THR A 576 -28.47 -10.92 5.03
N GLU A 577 -27.14 -10.81 4.90
CA GLU A 577 -26.40 -11.33 3.75
C GLU A 577 -25.83 -12.73 4.08
N PRO A 578 -26.33 -13.81 3.46
CA PRO A 578 -25.94 -15.17 3.83
C PRO A 578 -24.44 -15.46 3.66
N ILE A 579 -23.82 -14.88 2.64
CA ILE A 579 -22.39 -15.04 2.36
C ILE A 579 -21.56 -14.40 3.46
N VAL A 580 -21.91 -13.16 3.84
CA VAL A 580 -21.25 -12.43 4.93
C VAL A 580 -21.41 -13.21 6.22
N PHE A 581 -22.62 -13.63 6.56
CA PHE A 581 -22.90 -14.39 7.78
C PHE A 581 -22.06 -15.66 7.89
N LEU A 582 -22.06 -16.50 6.85
CA LEU A 582 -21.36 -17.80 6.87
C LEU A 582 -19.84 -17.64 6.98
N LEU A 583 -19.27 -16.71 6.23
CA LEU A 583 -17.83 -16.45 6.27
C LEU A 583 -17.40 -15.79 7.58
N ASN A 584 -18.19 -14.83 8.09
CA ASN A 584 -17.93 -14.20 9.38
C ASN A 584 -18.07 -15.19 10.53
N LEU A 585 -19.07 -16.06 10.50
CA LEU A 585 -19.23 -17.12 11.50
C LEU A 585 -18.06 -18.10 11.47
N TYR A 586 -17.54 -18.46 10.29
CA TYR A 586 -16.38 -19.33 10.20
C TYR A 586 -15.12 -18.67 10.77
N ILE A 587 -14.82 -17.45 10.35
CA ILE A 587 -13.68 -16.71 10.90
C ILE A 587 -13.82 -16.45 12.40
N ALA A 588 -15.03 -16.19 12.88
CA ALA A 588 -15.30 -16.06 14.31
C ALA A 588 -15.06 -17.36 15.08
N LEU A 589 -15.41 -18.52 14.51
CA LEU A 589 -15.05 -19.81 15.09
C LEU A 589 -13.53 -19.97 15.18
N ILE A 590 -12.78 -19.74 14.10
CA ILE A 590 -11.30 -19.82 14.11
C ILE A 590 -10.71 -18.94 15.20
N TYR A 591 -11.27 -17.75 15.36
CA TYR A 591 -10.81 -16.82 16.37
C TYR A 591 -11.16 -17.24 17.78
N GLY A 592 -12.37 -17.72 18.02
CA GLY A 592 -12.75 -18.34 19.30
C GLY A 592 -11.84 -19.50 19.66
N LEU A 593 -11.46 -20.33 18.67
CA LEU A 593 -10.49 -21.41 18.86
C LEU A 593 -9.12 -20.87 19.30
N LEU A 594 -8.58 -19.84 18.65
CA LEU A 594 -7.33 -19.20 19.07
C LEU A 594 -7.38 -18.75 20.53
N TYR A 595 -8.49 -18.18 20.99
CA TYR A 595 -8.62 -17.70 22.37
C TYR A 595 -8.87 -18.83 23.37
N ILE A 596 -9.56 -19.91 22.99
CA ILE A 596 -9.66 -21.13 23.81
C ILE A 596 -8.27 -21.68 24.15
N TRP A 597 -7.31 -21.51 23.26
CA TRP A 597 -5.99 -22.07 23.44
C TRP A 597 -5.24 -21.48 24.63
N PHE A 598 -5.50 -20.22 25.00
CA PHE A 598 -4.97 -19.61 26.23
C PHE A 598 -5.41 -20.31 27.51
N GLU A 599 -6.51 -21.05 27.48
CA GLU A 599 -6.97 -21.86 28.62
C GLU A 599 -6.50 -23.31 28.50
N SER A 600 -6.35 -23.85 27.28
CA SER A 600 -5.90 -25.23 27.08
C SER A 600 -4.38 -25.43 27.18
N PHE A 601 -3.58 -24.44 26.79
CA PHE A 601 -2.12 -24.54 26.79
C PHE A 601 -1.54 -24.68 28.20
N PRO A 602 -1.98 -23.88 29.20
CA PRO A 602 -1.58 -24.11 30.59
C PRO A 602 -1.95 -25.51 31.10
N LEU A 603 -3.13 -26.03 30.75
CA LEU A 603 -3.55 -27.39 31.14
C LEU A 603 -2.63 -28.46 30.53
N VAL A 604 -2.22 -28.30 29.27
CA VAL A 604 -1.35 -29.28 28.60
C VAL A 604 0.11 -29.13 29.04
N PHE A 605 0.70 -27.95 28.87
CA PHE A 605 2.13 -27.78 29.03
C PHE A 605 2.54 -27.61 30.49
N THR A 606 1.75 -26.90 31.31
CA THR A 606 2.08 -26.71 32.73
C THR A 606 1.61 -27.88 33.58
N GLU A 607 0.37 -28.35 33.44
CA GLU A 607 -0.16 -29.42 34.32
C GLU A 607 0.30 -30.83 33.91
N ILE A 608 0.31 -31.19 32.62
CA ILE A 608 0.72 -32.53 32.17
C ILE A 608 2.23 -32.64 32.01
N TYR A 609 2.85 -31.68 31.31
CA TYR A 609 4.28 -31.74 30.96
C TYR A 609 5.21 -31.00 31.93
N GLY A 610 4.67 -30.27 32.92
CA GLY A 610 5.46 -29.61 33.97
C GLY A 610 6.29 -28.42 33.49
N PHE A 611 5.90 -27.76 32.39
CA PHE A 611 6.57 -26.56 31.91
C PHE A 611 6.39 -25.40 32.90
N ASN A 612 7.39 -24.53 32.98
CA ASN A 612 7.21 -23.22 33.61
C ASN A 612 6.47 -22.25 32.65
N LEU A 613 6.02 -21.10 33.15
CA LEU A 613 5.23 -20.15 32.36
C LEU A 613 5.97 -19.64 31.11
N GLY A 614 7.29 -19.45 31.18
CA GLY A 614 8.09 -19.04 30.01
C GLY A 614 8.13 -20.13 28.93
N LEU A 615 8.36 -21.38 29.31
CA LEU A 615 8.37 -22.53 28.40
C LEU A 615 6.97 -22.82 27.82
N GLU A 616 5.91 -22.61 28.60
CA GLU A 616 4.53 -22.67 28.13
C GLU A 616 4.28 -21.61 27.05
N GLY A 617 4.76 -20.39 27.24
CA GLY A 617 4.76 -19.35 26.22
C GLY A 617 5.54 -19.73 24.94
N VAL A 618 6.67 -20.45 25.06
CA VAL A 618 7.42 -20.98 23.91
C VAL A 618 6.59 -21.99 23.10
N ALA A 619 5.70 -22.75 23.73
CA ALA A 619 4.87 -23.74 23.04
C ALA A 619 3.92 -23.10 22.01
N PHE A 620 3.51 -21.84 22.20
CA PHE A 620 2.70 -21.09 21.23
C PHE A 620 3.43 -20.85 19.90
N LEU A 621 4.77 -20.89 19.87
CA LEU A 621 5.54 -20.70 18.64
C LEU A 621 5.26 -21.77 17.57
N GLY A 622 4.69 -22.93 17.94
CA GLY A 622 4.18 -23.89 16.97
C GLY A 622 3.21 -23.25 15.98
N ILE A 623 2.28 -22.41 16.47
CA ILE A 623 1.31 -21.67 15.65
C ILE A 623 2.03 -20.70 14.70
N LEU A 624 3.08 -20.02 15.17
CA LEU A 624 3.86 -19.09 14.36
C LEU A 624 4.57 -19.83 13.21
N VAL A 625 5.18 -20.98 13.48
CA VAL A 625 5.85 -21.80 12.44
C VAL A 625 4.86 -22.16 11.32
N GLY A 626 3.66 -22.63 11.68
CA GLY A 626 2.62 -22.93 10.69
C GLY A 626 2.16 -21.72 9.87
N THR A 627 2.11 -20.55 10.51
CA THR A 627 1.79 -19.28 9.86
C THR A 627 2.85 -18.90 8.83
N LEU A 628 4.13 -18.99 9.19
CA LEU A 628 5.25 -18.69 8.29
C LEU A 628 5.28 -19.62 7.06
N ILE A 629 5.01 -20.91 7.25
CA ILE A 629 4.87 -21.87 6.14
C ILE A 629 3.73 -21.43 5.21
N SER A 630 2.63 -20.96 5.78
CA SER A 630 1.45 -20.53 5.02
C SER A 630 1.66 -19.24 4.26
N VAL A 631 2.47 -18.31 4.79
CA VAL A 631 2.89 -17.10 4.08
C VAL A 631 3.62 -17.48 2.80
N VAL A 632 4.61 -18.38 2.87
CA VAL A 632 5.38 -18.82 1.70
C VAL A 632 4.47 -19.47 0.66
N ALA A 633 3.56 -20.35 1.10
CA ALA A 633 2.60 -21.01 0.23
C ALA A 633 1.62 -20.01 -0.43
N LEU A 634 1.07 -19.07 0.34
CA LEU A 634 0.14 -18.04 -0.15
C LEU A 634 0.82 -17.07 -1.10
N PHE A 635 2.05 -16.63 -0.82
CA PHE A 635 2.79 -15.74 -1.72
C PHE A 635 3.07 -16.43 -3.05
N SER A 636 3.48 -17.70 -2.99
CA SER A 636 3.68 -18.51 -4.19
C SER A 636 2.37 -18.63 -4.98
N TRP A 637 1.27 -18.99 -4.32
CA TRP A 637 -0.04 -19.10 -4.98
C TRP A 637 -0.51 -17.76 -5.56
N ASN A 638 -0.36 -16.66 -4.83
CA ASN A 638 -0.73 -15.32 -5.30
C ASN A 638 0.05 -14.94 -6.57
N TYR A 639 1.36 -15.19 -6.56
CA TYR A 639 2.25 -14.82 -7.66
C TYR A 639 2.00 -15.67 -8.91
N TRP A 640 1.91 -16.99 -8.73
CA TRP A 640 1.81 -17.92 -9.84
C TRP A 640 0.40 -18.06 -10.41
N TYR A 641 -0.64 -17.82 -9.61
CA TYR A 641 -2.04 -18.11 -9.96
C TYR A 641 -2.99 -16.91 -9.83
N LEU A 642 -3.08 -16.25 -8.66
CA LEU A 642 -4.11 -15.21 -8.45
C LEU A 642 -3.85 -13.94 -9.25
N GLU A 643 -2.61 -13.45 -9.27
CA GLU A 643 -2.24 -12.22 -9.99
C GLU A 643 -2.60 -12.25 -11.48
N LYS A 644 -2.51 -13.44 -12.08
CA LYS A 644 -2.79 -13.67 -13.51
C LYS A 644 -4.28 -13.63 -13.85
N GLN A 645 -5.15 -13.58 -12.85
CA GLN A 645 -6.61 -13.59 -13.04
C GLN A 645 -7.25 -12.23 -12.86
N PHE A 646 -6.46 -11.21 -12.55
CA PHE A 646 -6.93 -9.84 -12.54
C PHE A 646 -7.03 -9.31 -13.97
N ASP A 647 -8.19 -8.74 -14.31
CA ASP A 647 -8.41 -8.06 -15.59
C ASP A 647 -7.60 -6.75 -15.71
N GLU A 648 -7.74 -6.05 -16.84
CA GLU A 648 -7.11 -4.74 -17.08
C GLU A 648 -7.59 -3.66 -16.11
N ASN A 649 -8.83 -3.79 -15.63
CA ASN A 649 -9.48 -2.89 -14.68
C ASN A 649 -9.09 -3.19 -13.21
N GLY A 650 -8.33 -4.26 -12.96
CA GLY A 650 -7.92 -4.67 -11.62
C GLY A 650 -8.98 -5.44 -10.82
N ASN A 651 -9.99 -6.02 -11.46
CA ASN A 651 -11.00 -6.88 -10.85
C ASN A 651 -10.61 -8.36 -10.94
N VAL A 652 -11.05 -9.13 -9.96
CA VAL A 652 -11.00 -10.60 -9.95
C VAL A 652 -12.32 -11.12 -9.39
N GLU A 653 -12.82 -12.25 -9.90
CA GLU A 653 -14.01 -12.87 -9.30
C GLU A 653 -13.73 -13.21 -7.83
N PRO A 654 -14.54 -12.72 -6.87
CA PRO A 654 -14.33 -12.95 -5.43
C PRO A 654 -14.12 -14.42 -5.10
N GLU A 655 -14.88 -15.32 -5.70
CA GLU A 655 -14.85 -16.77 -5.45
C GLU A 655 -13.46 -17.38 -5.64
N LYS A 656 -12.65 -16.85 -6.56
CA LYS A 656 -11.26 -17.32 -6.79
C LYS A 656 -10.37 -17.14 -5.56
N ARG A 657 -10.72 -16.23 -4.66
CA ARG A 657 -10.01 -16.00 -3.39
C ARG A 657 -10.27 -17.06 -2.33
N LEU A 658 -11.29 -17.90 -2.50
CA LEU A 658 -11.64 -18.95 -1.52
C LEU A 658 -10.76 -20.19 -1.62
N ILE A 659 -9.93 -20.33 -2.65
CA ILE A 659 -9.10 -21.53 -2.86
C ILE A 659 -8.16 -21.80 -1.65
N PRO A 660 -7.44 -20.80 -1.10
CA PRO A 660 -6.67 -21.03 0.13
C PRO A 660 -7.54 -21.43 1.32
N ALA A 661 -8.75 -20.89 1.46
CA ALA A 661 -9.70 -21.29 2.50
C ALA A 661 -10.18 -22.75 2.34
N MET A 662 -10.34 -23.23 1.11
CA MET A 662 -10.70 -24.64 0.82
C MET A 662 -9.61 -25.61 1.31
N VAL A 663 -8.34 -25.20 1.26
CA VAL A 663 -7.22 -25.99 1.77
C VAL A 663 -7.10 -25.82 3.29
N GLY A 664 -7.18 -24.58 3.77
CA GLY A 664 -7.11 -24.21 5.18
C GLY A 664 -8.17 -24.88 6.06
N SER A 665 -9.37 -25.10 5.52
CA SER A 665 -10.50 -25.65 6.27
C SER A 665 -10.24 -27.05 6.81
N PHE A 666 -9.47 -27.89 6.11
CA PHE A 666 -9.09 -29.22 6.58
C PHE A 666 -8.06 -29.18 7.71
N PHE A 667 -7.23 -28.14 7.76
CA PHE A 667 -6.22 -28.01 8.81
C PHE A 667 -6.82 -27.66 10.18
N VAL A 668 -8.05 -27.12 10.22
CA VAL A 668 -8.79 -26.85 11.47
C VAL A 668 -9.06 -28.12 12.28
N PRO A 669 -9.74 -29.17 11.76
CA PRO A 669 -9.92 -30.39 12.53
C PRO A 669 -8.61 -31.16 12.71
N ILE A 670 -7.69 -31.14 11.74
CA ILE A 670 -6.38 -31.79 11.88
C ILE A 670 -5.65 -31.25 13.10
N CYS A 671 -5.55 -29.93 13.27
CA CYS A 671 -4.84 -29.35 14.40
C CYS A 671 -5.51 -29.70 15.74
N LEU A 672 -6.84 -29.67 15.80
CA LEU A 672 -7.59 -29.95 17.02
C LEU A 672 -7.55 -31.42 17.43
N PHE A 673 -7.75 -32.36 16.50
CA PHE A 673 -7.62 -33.79 16.79
C PHE A 673 -6.18 -34.14 17.18
N TRP A 674 -5.20 -33.64 16.43
CA TRP A 674 -3.79 -33.90 16.71
C TRP A 674 -3.38 -33.37 18.08
N PHE A 675 -3.68 -32.10 18.38
CA PHE A 675 -3.39 -31.49 19.67
C PHE A 675 -4.08 -32.24 20.82
N GLY A 676 -5.39 -32.50 20.69
CA GLY A 676 -6.18 -33.13 21.74
C GLY A 676 -5.69 -34.52 22.12
N TRP A 677 -5.47 -35.39 21.15
CA TRP A 677 -5.11 -36.80 21.39
C TRP A 677 -3.62 -37.01 21.69
N SER A 678 -2.75 -36.07 21.30
CA SER A 678 -1.32 -36.12 21.66
C SER A 678 -0.99 -35.46 22.99
N SER A 679 -1.94 -34.75 23.62
CA SER A 679 -1.76 -34.08 24.91
C SER A 679 -1.94 -35.06 26.09
N ARG A 680 -0.97 -35.96 26.28
CA ARG A 680 -1.00 -37.00 27.32
C ARG A 680 0.39 -37.35 27.82
N PRO A 681 0.54 -37.80 29.09
CA PRO A 681 1.85 -38.01 29.71
C PRO A 681 2.79 -38.98 28.97
N ASP A 682 2.23 -39.93 28.22
CA ASP A 682 2.97 -40.97 27.47
C ASP A 682 3.50 -40.50 26.10
N VAL A 683 3.13 -39.30 25.65
CA VAL A 683 3.55 -38.74 24.36
C VAL A 683 4.52 -37.58 24.59
N HIS A 684 5.53 -37.45 23.74
CA HIS A 684 6.50 -36.36 23.87
C HIS A 684 5.83 -34.99 23.62
N TRP A 685 6.12 -34.01 24.48
CA TRP A 685 5.53 -32.65 24.46
C TRP A 685 5.65 -31.91 23.11
N ILE A 686 6.60 -32.28 22.25
CA ILE A 686 6.75 -31.69 20.91
C ILE A 686 5.58 -32.04 19.98
N VAL A 687 4.94 -33.19 20.17
CA VAL A 687 3.87 -33.69 19.29
C VAL A 687 2.63 -32.77 19.32
N PRO A 688 2.11 -32.33 20.47
CA PRO A 688 1.03 -31.34 20.49
C PRO A 688 1.46 -29.97 19.94
N ILE A 689 2.73 -29.57 20.06
CA ILE A 689 3.26 -28.34 19.44
C ILE A 689 3.31 -28.45 17.91
N ILE A 690 3.62 -29.62 17.36
CA ILE A 690 3.50 -29.85 15.91
C ILE A 690 2.02 -29.78 15.51
N GLY A 691 1.13 -30.38 16.31
CA GLY A 691 -0.32 -30.26 16.13
C GLY A 691 -0.79 -28.81 16.06
N SER A 692 -0.23 -27.92 16.89
CA SER A 692 -0.56 -26.49 16.87
C SER A 692 -0.13 -25.73 15.64
N SER A 693 0.94 -26.16 14.99
CA SER A 693 1.38 -25.51 13.75
C SER A 693 0.30 -25.56 12.66
N PHE A 694 -0.47 -26.66 12.58
CA PHE A 694 -1.57 -26.75 11.62
C PHE A 694 -2.68 -25.72 11.88
N PHE A 695 -2.84 -25.25 13.11
CA PHE A 695 -3.76 -24.14 13.40
C PHE A 695 -3.28 -22.83 12.77
N GLY A 696 -1.97 -22.55 12.79
CA GLY A 696 -1.37 -21.43 12.08
C GLY A 696 -1.65 -21.49 10.58
N ILE A 697 -1.60 -22.69 9.99
CA ILE A 697 -1.93 -22.90 8.58
C ILE A 697 -3.39 -22.61 8.28
N ALA A 698 -4.28 -23.23 9.07
CA ALA A 698 -5.72 -23.07 8.92
C ALA A 698 -6.15 -21.61 9.07
N SER A 699 -5.75 -20.98 10.18
CA SER A 699 -6.14 -19.62 10.51
C SER A 699 -5.64 -18.64 9.46
N PHE A 700 -4.35 -18.65 9.14
CA PHE A 700 -3.78 -17.68 8.21
C PHE A 700 -4.41 -17.78 6.81
N THR A 701 -4.56 -18.98 6.26
CA THR A 701 -5.17 -19.18 4.92
C THR A 701 -6.65 -18.80 4.89
N LEU A 702 -7.42 -19.09 5.95
CA LEU A 702 -8.82 -18.68 6.05
C LEU A 702 -8.96 -17.14 6.13
N PHE A 703 -8.19 -16.47 6.98
CA PHE A 703 -8.22 -15.00 7.08
C PHE A 703 -7.85 -14.31 5.77
N GLN A 704 -6.79 -14.79 5.10
CA GLN A 704 -6.30 -14.21 3.86
C GLN A 704 -7.21 -14.46 2.66
N ALA A 705 -8.08 -15.47 2.74
CA ALA A 705 -9.12 -15.71 1.74
C ALA A 705 -10.39 -14.88 2.00
N VAL A 706 -10.87 -14.89 3.25
CA VAL A 706 -12.19 -14.33 3.60
C VAL A 706 -12.21 -12.81 3.58
N LEU A 707 -11.23 -12.11 4.17
CA LEU A 707 -11.28 -10.65 4.25
C LEU A 707 -11.25 -10.00 2.85
N PRO A 708 -10.37 -10.43 1.93
CA PRO A 708 -10.38 -9.88 0.57
C PRO A 708 -11.59 -10.35 -0.25
N TYR A 709 -12.12 -11.57 -0.01
CA TYR A 709 -13.38 -12.01 -0.62
C TYR A 709 -14.53 -11.07 -0.27
N LEU A 710 -14.71 -10.75 1.01
CA LEU A 710 -15.78 -9.87 1.48
C LEU A 710 -15.64 -8.46 0.91
N SER A 711 -14.40 -7.98 0.78
CA SER A 711 -14.10 -6.66 0.18
C SER A 711 -14.50 -6.62 -1.29
N ASP A 712 -14.14 -7.64 -2.07
CA ASP A 712 -14.44 -7.68 -3.51
C ASP A 712 -15.93 -7.99 -3.79
N ALA A 713 -16.58 -8.77 -2.93
CA ALA A 713 -18.00 -9.10 -3.08
C ALA A 713 -18.92 -7.94 -2.70
N TYR A 714 -18.48 -7.03 -1.83
CA TYR A 714 -19.28 -5.90 -1.30
C TYR A 714 -18.52 -4.55 -1.37
N PRO A 715 -18.07 -4.09 -2.55
CA PRO A 715 -17.21 -2.92 -2.71
C PRO A 715 -17.83 -1.61 -2.20
N THR A 716 -19.16 -1.46 -2.30
CA THR A 716 -19.88 -0.27 -1.80
C THR A 716 -20.07 -0.25 -0.29
N SER A 717 -19.83 -1.38 0.38
CA SER A 717 -20.08 -1.56 1.81
C SER A 717 -18.92 -2.27 2.53
N VAL A 718 -17.70 -2.19 1.99
CA VAL A 718 -16.50 -2.88 2.51
C VAL A 718 -16.28 -2.57 3.98
N ALA A 719 -16.28 -1.28 4.34
CA ALA A 719 -16.07 -0.84 5.72
C ALA A 719 -17.09 -1.47 6.68
N SER A 720 -18.38 -1.48 6.30
CA SER A 720 -19.43 -2.07 7.15
C SER A 720 -19.32 -3.60 7.24
N VAL A 721 -19.00 -4.30 6.15
CA VAL A 721 -18.86 -5.76 6.15
C VAL A 721 -17.65 -6.20 6.99
N LEU A 722 -16.52 -5.50 6.86
CA LEU A 722 -15.31 -5.78 7.65
C LEU A 722 -15.50 -5.43 9.13
N ALA A 723 -16.22 -4.34 9.44
CA ALA A 723 -16.57 -4.01 10.82
C ALA A 723 -17.49 -5.08 11.45
N GLY A 724 -18.46 -5.60 10.68
CA GLY A 724 -19.31 -6.71 11.12
C GLY A 724 -18.51 -8.00 11.35
N ASN A 725 -17.54 -8.28 10.48
CA ASN A 725 -16.62 -9.40 10.65
C ASN A 725 -15.84 -9.28 11.97
N ASP A 726 -15.25 -8.11 12.23
CA ASP A 726 -14.42 -7.91 13.42
C ASP A 726 -15.24 -7.98 14.71
N LEU A 727 -16.45 -7.41 14.73
CA LEU A 727 -17.36 -7.51 15.86
C LEU A 727 -17.71 -8.99 16.15
N MET A 728 -18.12 -9.74 15.13
CA MET A 728 -18.53 -11.14 15.29
C MET A 728 -17.38 -12.01 15.76
N ARG A 729 -16.21 -11.79 15.18
CA ARG A 729 -14.96 -12.45 15.54
C ARG A 729 -14.57 -12.19 16.99
N SER A 730 -14.56 -10.93 17.39
CA SER A 730 -14.23 -10.50 18.75
C SER A 730 -15.23 -11.02 19.78
N SER A 731 -16.51 -11.12 19.41
CA SER A 731 -17.54 -11.70 20.29
C SER A 731 -17.24 -13.16 20.63
N PHE A 732 -16.78 -13.96 19.66
CA PHE A 732 -16.35 -15.33 19.90
C PHE A 732 -15.04 -15.38 20.68
N GLY A 733 -14.06 -14.55 20.34
CA GLY A 733 -12.79 -14.44 21.09
C GLY A 733 -12.97 -14.05 22.55
N ALA A 734 -13.96 -13.20 22.86
CA ALA A 734 -14.32 -12.82 24.22
C ALA A 734 -15.14 -13.90 24.95
N GLY A 735 -16.03 -14.61 24.25
CA GLY A 735 -16.89 -15.61 24.88
C GLY A 735 -16.19 -16.94 25.18
N PHE A 736 -15.34 -17.40 24.25
CA PHE A 736 -14.77 -18.75 24.26
C PHE A 736 -13.91 -19.08 25.49
N PRO A 737 -13.00 -18.20 25.96
CA PRO A 737 -12.22 -18.44 27.17
C PRO A 737 -13.06 -18.68 28.43
N LEU A 738 -14.24 -18.07 28.53
CA LEU A 738 -15.05 -18.07 29.77
C LEU A 738 -15.58 -19.46 30.14
N PHE A 739 -15.85 -20.32 29.14
CA PHE A 739 -16.29 -21.69 29.38
C PHE A 739 -15.18 -22.73 29.13
N ALA A 740 -14.05 -22.33 28.54
CA ALA A 740 -13.00 -23.23 28.10
C ALA A 740 -12.48 -24.11 29.25
N ASN A 741 -12.10 -23.50 30.37
CA ASN A 741 -11.52 -24.26 31.49
C ASN A 741 -12.48 -25.35 32.01
N ALA A 742 -13.77 -25.02 32.16
CA ALA A 742 -14.80 -25.98 32.58
C ALA A 742 -14.97 -27.10 31.54
N MET A 743 -14.98 -26.76 30.25
CA MET A 743 -15.08 -27.73 29.17
C MET A 743 -13.90 -28.72 29.17
N PHE A 744 -12.66 -28.22 29.26
CA PHE A 744 -11.45 -29.05 29.25
C PHE A 744 -11.33 -29.93 30.50
N LYS A 745 -11.74 -29.44 31.68
CA LYS A 745 -11.73 -30.25 32.91
C LYS A 745 -12.82 -31.32 32.94
N ASN A 746 -14.02 -31.03 32.42
CA ASN A 746 -15.16 -31.96 32.47
C ASN A 746 -15.11 -33.03 31.38
N LEU A 747 -14.72 -32.66 30.15
CA LEU A 747 -14.64 -33.60 29.02
C LEU A 747 -13.26 -34.27 28.92
N GLY A 748 -12.23 -33.66 29.51
CA GLY A 748 -10.83 -33.99 29.25
C GLY A 748 -10.34 -33.37 27.94
N ILE A 749 -9.02 -33.21 27.81
CA ILE A 749 -8.38 -32.49 26.69
C ILE A 749 -8.71 -33.14 25.34
N ALA A 750 -8.61 -34.46 25.24
CA ALA A 750 -8.88 -35.18 24.00
C ALA A 750 -10.31 -34.98 23.46
N TRP A 751 -11.32 -35.11 24.32
CA TRP A 751 -12.73 -34.98 23.92
C TRP A 751 -13.18 -33.54 23.78
N ALA A 752 -12.67 -32.63 24.62
CA ALA A 752 -12.89 -31.19 24.45
C ALA A 752 -12.38 -30.71 23.07
N SER A 753 -11.13 -31.06 22.72
CA SER A 753 -10.57 -30.74 21.40
C SER A 753 -11.30 -31.47 20.26
N SER A 754 -11.72 -32.73 20.44
CA SER A 754 -12.50 -33.47 19.44
C SER A 754 -13.87 -32.83 19.17
N THR A 755 -14.53 -32.33 20.21
CA THR A 755 -15.83 -31.62 20.09
C THR A 755 -15.69 -30.38 19.22
N LEU A 756 -14.64 -29.58 19.46
CA LEU A 756 -14.30 -28.43 18.63
C LEU A 756 -13.90 -28.85 17.20
N ALA A 757 -13.21 -29.99 17.05
CA ALA A 757 -12.80 -30.51 15.75
C ALA A 757 -14.01 -30.93 14.91
N PHE A 758 -15.02 -31.57 15.50
CA PHE A 758 -16.27 -31.89 14.81
C PHE A 758 -17.01 -30.64 14.34
N LEU A 759 -16.99 -29.56 15.13
CA LEU A 759 -17.50 -28.27 14.70
C LEU A 759 -16.68 -27.72 13.51
N GLY A 760 -15.36 -27.83 13.55
CA GLY A 760 -14.48 -27.51 12.42
C GLY A 760 -14.81 -28.31 11.15
N VAL A 761 -15.09 -29.62 11.28
CA VAL A 761 -15.52 -30.48 10.16
C VAL A 761 -16.84 -29.98 9.55
N ALA A 762 -17.81 -29.58 10.39
CA ALA A 762 -19.09 -29.07 9.91
C ALA A 762 -18.95 -27.79 9.06
N PHE A 763 -17.86 -27.04 9.23
CA PHE A 763 -17.59 -25.79 8.51
C PHE A 763 -16.76 -25.99 7.23
N ILE A 764 -16.15 -27.17 7.03
CA ILE A 764 -15.39 -27.50 5.81
C ILE A 764 -16.19 -27.23 4.52
N PRO A 765 -17.49 -27.57 4.41
CA PRO A 765 -18.22 -27.36 3.17
C PRO A 765 -18.41 -25.89 2.77
N ILE A 766 -18.27 -24.93 3.69
CA ILE A 766 -18.62 -23.52 3.45
C ILE A 766 -17.80 -22.91 2.30
N PRO A 767 -16.44 -22.92 2.30
CA PRO A 767 -15.67 -22.37 1.20
C PRO A 767 -15.94 -23.05 -0.14
N PHE A 768 -16.18 -24.37 -0.13
CA PHE A 768 -16.49 -25.15 -1.34
C PHE A 768 -17.86 -24.79 -1.93
N ALA A 769 -18.86 -24.66 -1.07
CA ALA A 769 -20.21 -24.26 -1.48
C ALA A 769 -20.20 -22.84 -2.04
N LEU A 770 -19.50 -21.91 -1.40
CA LEU A 770 -19.38 -20.53 -1.89
C LEU A 770 -18.51 -20.44 -3.16
N TYR A 771 -17.48 -21.27 -3.32
CA TYR A 771 -16.73 -21.33 -4.58
C TYR A 771 -17.61 -21.76 -5.76
N LYS A 772 -18.50 -22.74 -5.54
CA LYS A 772 -19.37 -23.29 -6.60
C LYS A 772 -20.64 -22.47 -6.84
N TRP A 773 -21.27 -21.95 -5.79
CA TRP A 773 -22.59 -21.29 -5.86
C TRP A 773 -22.56 -19.80 -5.45
N GLY A 774 -21.42 -19.26 -5.02
CA GLY A 774 -21.29 -17.89 -4.51
C GLY A 774 -21.79 -16.83 -5.49
N ARG A 775 -21.43 -16.96 -6.78
CA ARG A 775 -21.92 -16.07 -7.85
C ARG A 775 -23.46 -16.04 -7.93
N GLN A 776 -24.11 -17.20 -7.85
CA GLN A 776 -25.58 -17.30 -7.90
C GLN A 776 -26.23 -16.67 -6.66
N ILE A 777 -25.60 -16.84 -5.49
CA ILE A 777 -26.09 -16.26 -4.23
C ILE A 777 -25.92 -14.73 -4.26
N ARG A 778 -24.79 -14.22 -4.77
CA ARG A 778 -24.53 -12.78 -4.93
C ARG A 778 -25.52 -12.10 -5.88
N GLN A 779 -25.90 -12.74 -6.98
CA GLN A 779 -26.89 -12.19 -7.91
C GLN A 779 -28.25 -11.91 -7.26
N ARG A 780 -28.62 -12.70 -6.23
CA ARG A 780 -29.85 -12.53 -5.45
C ARG A 780 -29.73 -11.48 -4.34
N SER A 781 -28.52 -11.08 -3.97
CA SER A 781 -28.28 -10.03 -2.98
C SER A 781 -28.61 -8.65 -3.55
N LYS A 782 -29.05 -7.74 -2.68
CA LYS A 782 -29.24 -6.33 -3.02
C LYS A 782 -27.94 -5.52 -2.89
N ASN A 783 -27.02 -5.97 -2.03
CA ASN A 783 -25.83 -5.22 -1.65
C ASN A 783 -24.54 -5.76 -2.29
N ALA A 784 -24.55 -7.02 -2.76
CA ALA A 784 -23.37 -7.61 -3.38
C ALA A 784 -23.17 -7.11 -4.81
N ARG A 785 -21.90 -7.06 -5.22
CA ARG A 785 -21.46 -6.80 -6.59
C ARG A 785 -22.00 -7.87 -7.55
N LYS A 786 -22.44 -7.50 -8.75
CA LYS A 786 -23.14 -8.40 -9.71
C LYS A 786 -22.52 -8.50 -11.10
N ASP A 787 -21.65 -7.56 -11.45
CA ASP A 787 -21.01 -7.41 -12.76
C ASP A 787 -19.89 -8.43 -13.02
N ILE A 788 -19.36 -9.08 -11.97
CA ILE A 788 -18.32 -10.12 -12.03
C ILE A 788 -18.78 -11.47 -11.52
#